data_AF-E4ZU11-F1
#
_entry.id   AF-E4ZU11-F1
#
_cell.length_a   1.000
_cell.length_b   1.000
_cell.length_c   1.000
_cell.angle_alpha   90.00
_cell.angle_beta   90.00
_cell.angle_gamma   90.00
#
_symmetry.space_group_name_H-M   'P 1'
#
loop_
_entity.id
_entity.type
_entity.pdbx_description
1 polymer ?
#
loop_
_entity_poly.entity_id
_entity_poly.type
_entity_poly.pdbx_seq_one_letter_code
_entity_poly.pdbx_strand_id
1 'polypeptide(L)'
;MDEHRMQSWGDRGRGKSDEHDDTPIIHRLHILATNPTLASKVQVLTHRCHLPTPNIFTELPLMHFDADHLSHDGRLHTLLKLAIPNLVNVHTLHIVYGHWYLTNALVSGFFHHLRPRRVPLRKLWLESCCLSVDPAQFLANEQGTALESIRIRRLFSESLDTVRARGLRYTDFKLCRGGRHYPLRNGSGGWIGTTVQLSDEGRSGFWSPHDAQEVKNRSEAWDNAIWEGLSDVMDFIHANRAQIEGSAVPPTMPREPVHWLITSSASTLTSLNLDWILWRRRVEDNFDHCIWVLETLRSLRFPLLRAFQLRNATTPHTELPSQVFLLENFMLEFLEAHPKIQCLGWPMDRFYSHVKPTANVRNRTRKLVAHLAMMLTDLRIDTQYGEQGEPLTDESTSTEDVQSRIRRRRFIAEFVPHLRRVENIKIEGGIPRDEKREILRALHWCPLKKVVMIGVSFPAGNTWGHQGLQWKALDPGHGSEIDALEGEDLAGILASYKRGVSLPLDFNFEPVYGWPAQGPLIQTMALHHASTIEELKISGNTGCPILSFQTPITGPLLNDLRHYDNLKQLIISLWLVTWYEDSHRDVEIIQSWLDTRSPSSTALTIVTPPASPSRDHPVDPAQFPNFNNPHVAPRTQEFNRWAVALKTQFSPSALAYRVARDIGPYLSPVAKERPGGVKVRASFCLGAKLDGRSAKNNFDLDLRIGSADQVLEFVGPREEEEKGRWWDKLEARRWF
;
A
#
# COMPACT_ATOMS: atom_id res chain seq x y z
N MET A 1 36.23 -21.69 -7.26
CA MET A 1 36.47 -21.93 -5.83
C MET A 1 36.29 -20.60 -5.12
N ASP A 2 35.08 -20.29 -4.67
CA ASP A 2 34.78 -19.25 -3.69
C ASP A 2 33.29 -19.37 -3.31
N GLU A 3 32.97 -20.46 -2.60
CA GLU A 3 31.64 -20.80 -2.08
C GLU A 3 31.41 -20.25 -0.65
N HIS A 4 32.30 -19.41 -0.13
CA HIS A 4 32.37 -19.11 1.32
C HIS A 4 31.95 -17.70 1.77
N ARG A 5 31.14 -16.96 1.00
CA ARG A 5 30.71 -15.59 1.41
C ARG A 5 29.20 -15.33 1.57
N MET A 6 28.37 -16.37 1.75
CA MET A 6 26.95 -16.21 2.16
C MET A 6 26.65 -16.71 3.59
N GLN A 7 27.50 -16.39 4.57
CA GLN A 7 27.22 -16.70 5.97
C GLN A 7 27.46 -15.48 6.84
N SER A 8 26.39 -14.70 7.06
CA SER A 8 26.26 -13.91 8.28
C SER A 8 24.79 -13.53 8.56
N TRP A 9 24.29 -14.10 9.68
CA TRP A 9 23.22 -13.67 10.60
C TRP A 9 21.73 -13.99 10.36
N GLY A 10 21.24 -14.76 11.32
CA GLY A 10 19.86 -15.13 11.63
C GLY A 10 19.90 -16.29 12.62
N ASP A 11 20.15 -16.03 13.91
CA ASP A 11 20.25 -17.04 14.98
C ASP A 11 18.97 -17.89 15.10
N ARG A 12 18.96 -19.04 14.40
CA ARG A 12 18.45 -20.33 14.85
C ARG A 12 19.41 -21.38 14.29
N GLY A 13 19.92 -22.26 15.16
CA GLY A 13 21.07 -23.14 14.89
C GLY A 13 20.93 -24.06 13.67
N ARG A 14 21.99 -24.83 13.41
CA ARG A 14 22.28 -25.66 12.22
C ARG A 14 21.30 -26.82 11.92
N GLY A 15 19.99 -26.58 11.98
CA GLY A 15 18.93 -27.42 11.44
C GLY A 15 18.06 -26.62 10.46
N LYS A 16 17.35 -27.29 9.55
CA LYS A 16 16.32 -26.62 8.72
C LYS A 16 15.24 -26.08 9.67
N SER A 17 15.22 -24.78 9.94
CA SER A 17 14.23 -24.17 10.83
C SER A 17 12.85 -24.25 10.20
N ASP A 18 11.85 -24.67 10.97
CA ASP A 18 10.46 -24.53 10.58
C ASP A 18 10.06 -23.05 10.66
N GLU A 19 10.01 -22.39 9.51
CA GLU A 19 9.69 -20.96 9.40
C GLU A 19 8.20 -20.70 9.66
N HIS A 20 7.33 -21.69 9.41
CA HIS A 20 5.88 -21.58 9.55
C HIS A 20 5.36 -22.35 10.78
N ASP A 21 6.10 -22.27 11.87
CA ASP A 21 5.76 -22.86 13.17
C ASP A 21 4.41 -22.33 13.71
N ASP A 22 3.46 -23.24 13.91
CA ASP A 22 2.11 -22.95 14.39
C ASP A 22 2.00 -22.83 15.92
N THR A 23 3.07 -23.10 16.68
CA THR A 23 3.07 -23.02 18.15
C THR A 23 2.47 -21.70 18.68
N PRO A 24 2.83 -20.51 18.15
CA PRO A 24 2.28 -19.25 18.65
C PRO A 24 0.76 -19.10 18.43
N ILE A 25 0.21 -19.63 17.33
CA ILE A 25 -1.23 -19.57 17.07
C ILE A 25 -1.97 -20.59 17.92
N ILE A 26 -1.41 -21.79 18.12
CA ILE A 26 -1.99 -22.83 18.98
C ILE A 26 -2.19 -22.30 20.40
N HIS A 27 -1.17 -21.67 21.00
CA HIS A 27 -1.30 -21.09 22.34
C HIS A 27 -2.39 -20.02 22.43
N ARG A 28 -2.47 -19.12 21.43
CA ARG A 28 -3.51 -18.08 21.42
C ARG A 28 -4.90 -18.67 21.31
N LEU A 29 -5.09 -19.68 20.45
CA LEU A 29 -6.37 -20.37 20.31
C LEU A 29 -6.74 -21.14 21.58
N HIS A 30 -5.77 -21.79 22.23
CA HIS A 30 -5.98 -22.47 23.51
C HIS A 30 -6.46 -21.50 24.60
N ILE A 31 -5.84 -20.33 24.72
CA ILE A 31 -6.27 -19.27 25.66
C ILE A 31 -7.72 -18.84 25.36
N LEU A 32 -8.06 -18.64 24.08
CA LEU A 32 -9.42 -18.22 23.70
C LEU A 32 -10.47 -19.34 23.88
N ALA A 33 -10.07 -20.61 23.73
CA ALA A 33 -10.93 -21.75 23.94
C ALA A 33 -11.19 -22.02 25.43
N THR A 34 -10.17 -21.82 26.29
CA THR A 34 -10.25 -22.09 27.73
C THR A 34 -10.77 -20.91 28.55
N ASN A 35 -10.75 -19.69 28.01
CA ASN A 35 -11.20 -18.49 28.72
C ASN A 35 -12.34 -17.75 27.96
N PRO A 36 -13.59 -18.21 28.10
CA PRO A 36 -14.75 -17.58 27.45
C PRO A 36 -14.94 -16.11 27.85
N THR A 37 -14.61 -15.75 29.10
CA THR A 37 -14.71 -14.37 29.58
C THR A 37 -13.80 -13.45 28.80
N LEU A 38 -12.52 -13.82 28.63
CA LEU A 38 -11.56 -13.07 27.84
C LEU A 38 -11.94 -13.05 26.35
N ALA A 39 -12.25 -14.22 25.78
CA ALA A 39 -12.63 -14.36 24.38
C ALA A 39 -13.86 -13.49 24.02
N SER A 40 -14.83 -13.37 24.94
CA SER A 40 -15.99 -12.50 24.75
C SER A 40 -15.63 -11.01 24.65
N LYS A 41 -14.45 -10.57 25.07
CA LYS A 41 -14.02 -9.16 24.93
C LYS A 41 -13.45 -8.84 23.55
N VAL A 42 -13.16 -9.86 22.73
CA VAL A 42 -12.61 -9.66 21.39
C VAL A 42 -13.68 -9.13 20.45
N GLN A 43 -13.43 -7.98 19.84
CA GLN A 43 -14.31 -7.31 18.88
C GLN A 43 -13.80 -7.39 17.44
N VAL A 44 -12.48 -7.35 17.28
CA VAL A 44 -11.77 -7.42 16.00
C VAL A 44 -10.78 -8.58 16.08
N LEU A 45 -10.87 -9.50 15.13
CA LEU A 45 -9.90 -10.58 14.97
C LEU A 45 -9.08 -10.35 13.71
N THR A 46 -7.75 -10.31 13.87
CA THR A 46 -6.80 -10.23 12.77
C THR A 46 -5.93 -11.47 12.76
N HIS A 47 -5.98 -12.24 11.68
CA HIS A 47 -5.02 -13.29 11.39
C HIS A 47 -4.01 -12.79 10.35
N ARG A 48 -2.72 -12.91 10.65
CA ARG A 48 -1.63 -12.48 9.78
C ARG A 48 -0.47 -13.48 9.82
N CYS A 49 0.06 -13.85 8.67
CA CYS A 49 1.32 -14.59 8.57
C CYS A 49 2.47 -13.72 9.10
N HIS A 50 3.48 -14.35 9.71
CA HIS A 50 4.66 -13.63 10.22
C HIS A 50 5.49 -12.99 9.08
N LEU A 51 5.39 -13.53 7.86
CA LEU A 51 6.02 -12.95 6.69
C LEU A 51 5.37 -11.61 6.29
N PRO A 52 6.15 -10.68 5.72
CA PRO A 52 5.62 -9.43 5.17
C PRO A 52 4.69 -9.70 3.99
N THR A 53 3.82 -8.74 3.69
CA THR A 53 2.90 -8.92 2.54
C THR A 53 3.67 -8.89 1.22
N PRO A 54 3.31 -9.71 0.21
CA PRO A 54 4.06 -9.76 -1.04
C PRO A 54 4.16 -8.38 -1.70
N ASN A 55 5.36 -8.03 -2.18
CA ASN A 55 5.59 -6.82 -2.94
C ASN A 55 4.71 -6.80 -4.19
N ILE A 56 4.01 -5.68 -4.39
CA ILE A 56 2.96 -5.53 -5.40
C ILE A 56 3.51 -5.70 -6.83
N PHE A 57 4.76 -5.29 -7.06
CA PHE A 57 5.34 -5.26 -8.40
C PHE A 57 6.16 -6.51 -8.72
N THR A 58 6.92 -7.05 -7.75
CA THR A 58 7.87 -8.14 -8.04
C THR A 58 7.46 -9.51 -7.54
N GLU A 59 6.64 -9.60 -6.49
CA GLU A 59 6.28 -10.89 -5.87
C GLU A 59 4.83 -11.26 -6.17
N LEU A 60 3.91 -10.30 -5.97
CA LEU A 60 2.48 -10.50 -6.13
C LEU A 60 2.07 -11.09 -7.49
N PRO A 61 2.63 -10.67 -8.64
CA PRO A 61 2.28 -11.26 -9.94
C PRO A 61 2.60 -12.75 -10.04
N LEU A 62 3.70 -13.19 -9.41
CA LEU A 62 4.28 -14.53 -9.52
C LEU A 62 3.82 -15.49 -8.41
N MET A 63 3.35 -14.93 -7.30
CA MET A 63 3.03 -15.68 -6.09
C MET A 63 1.63 -16.29 -6.12
N HIS A 64 1.44 -17.51 -5.62
CA HIS A 64 0.17 -18.18 -5.39
C HIS A 64 -0.15 -18.29 -3.88
N PHE A 65 -1.44 -18.35 -3.52
CA PHE A 65 -1.93 -18.27 -2.12
C PHE A 65 -2.66 -19.54 -1.64
N ASP A 66 -2.66 -20.61 -2.43
CA ASP A 66 -3.29 -21.91 -2.17
C ASP A 66 -2.28 -22.94 -1.63
N ALA A 67 -1.35 -22.49 -0.79
CA ALA A 67 -0.34 -23.36 -0.17
C ALA A 67 -1.01 -24.40 0.75
N ASP A 68 -0.81 -25.67 0.42
CA ASP A 68 -1.46 -26.84 1.02
C ASP A 68 -0.65 -27.49 2.16
N HIS A 69 0.56 -27.00 2.41
CA HIS A 69 1.44 -27.49 3.48
C HIS A 69 1.57 -26.52 4.66
N LEU A 70 0.80 -25.42 4.67
CA LEU A 70 0.81 -24.42 5.73
C LEU A 70 -0.42 -24.54 6.63
N SER A 71 -0.20 -24.67 7.94
CA SER A 71 -1.24 -24.77 8.97
C SER A 71 -2.40 -25.69 8.61
N HIS A 72 -2.07 -26.87 8.08
CA HIS A 72 -3.05 -27.86 7.61
C HIS A 72 -3.39 -28.91 8.68
N ASP A 73 -2.70 -28.92 9.82
CA ASP A 73 -2.89 -29.93 10.85
C ASP A 73 -4.31 -29.93 11.42
N GLY A 74 -4.93 -31.11 11.51
CA GLY A 74 -6.31 -31.26 11.93
C GLY A 74 -6.54 -30.90 13.40
N ARG A 75 -5.54 -31.06 14.29
CA ARG A 75 -5.64 -30.71 15.71
C ARG A 75 -5.73 -29.19 15.88
N LEU A 76 -4.98 -28.43 15.07
CA LEU A 76 -5.06 -26.97 15.04
C LEU A 76 -6.48 -26.50 14.66
N HIS A 77 -7.07 -27.09 13.62
CA HIS A 77 -8.43 -26.72 13.19
C HIS A 77 -9.49 -27.13 14.21
N THR A 78 -9.27 -28.26 14.91
CA THR A 78 -10.12 -28.71 16.01
C THR A 78 -10.10 -27.70 17.16
N LEU A 79 -8.91 -27.23 17.56
CA LEU A 79 -8.76 -26.18 18.57
C LEU A 79 -9.42 -24.86 18.15
N LEU A 80 -9.28 -24.48 16.88
CA LEU A 80 -9.94 -23.30 16.33
C LEU A 80 -11.47 -23.41 16.44
N LYS A 81 -12.05 -24.58 16.13
CA LYS A 81 -13.49 -24.84 16.27
C LYS A 81 -13.97 -24.73 17.73
N LEU A 82 -13.12 -25.04 18.71
CA LEU A 82 -13.42 -24.84 20.14
C LEU A 82 -13.32 -23.36 20.57
N ALA A 83 -12.39 -22.59 19.98
CA ALA A 83 -12.20 -21.18 20.31
C ALA A 83 -13.30 -20.26 19.76
N ILE A 84 -13.74 -20.49 18.51
CA ILE A 84 -14.67 -19.59 17.81
C ILE A 84 -16.03 -19.36 18.53
N PRO A 85 -16.67 -20.37 19.15
CA PRO A 85 -17.92 -20.19 19.89
C PRO A 85 -17.80 -19.19 21.05
N ASN A 86 -16.62 -19.05 21.66
CA ASN A 86 -16.40 -18.10 22.76
C ASN A 86 -16.24 -16.65 22.27
N LEU A 87 -15.92 -16.45 20.99
CA LEU A 87 -15.69 -15.14 20.36
C LEU A 87 -17.00 -14.44 19.97
N VAL A 88 -17.95 -14.36 20.90
CA VAL A 88 -19.35 -13.96 20.62
C VAL A 88 -19.54 -12.50 20.20
N ASN A 89 -18.54 -11.63 20.44
CA ASN A 89 -18.59 -10.19 20.17
C ASN A 89 -17.75 -9.75 18.96
N VAL A 90 -17.15 -10.69 18.22
CA VAL A 90 -16.36 -10.35 17.02
C VAL A 90 -17.27 -9.89 15.89
N HIS A 91 -17.14 -8.63 15.52
CA HIS A 91 -17.87 -8.01 14.39
C HIS A 91 -16.97 -7.72 13.19
N THR A 92 -15.65 -7.86 13.31
CA THR A 92 -14.69 -7.64 12.22
C THR A 92 -13.67 -8.77 12.16
N LEU A 93 -13.57 -9.39 10.98
CA LEU A 93 -12.58 -10.41 10.67
C LEU A 93 -11.65 -9.88 9.57
N HIS A 94 -10.36 -9.82 9.90
CA HIS A 94 -9.30 -9.40 8.99
C HIS A 94 -8.31 -10.55 8.79
N ILE A 95 -8.04 -10.91 7.55
CA ILE A 95 -7.09 -11.96 7.20
C ILE A 95 -6.09 -11.37 6.21
N VAL A 96 -4.81 -11.35 6.59
CA VAL A 96 -3.72 -10.76 5.82
C VAL A 96 -2.64 -11.78 5.59
N TYR A 97 -2.42 -12.11 4.32
CA TYR A 97 -1.47 -13.13 3.92
C TYR A 97 -1.73 -14.46 4.64
N GLY A 98 -3.01 -14.79 4.83
CA GLY A 98 -3.45 -15.93 5.64
C GLY A 98 -3.13 -17.26 4.97
N HIS A 99 -2.79 -18.27 5.78
CA HIS A 99 -2.58 -19.63 5.29
C HIS A 99 -3.91 -20.21 4.80
N TRP A 100 -3.89 -20.95 3.69
CA TRP A 100 -5.09 -21.31 2.95
C TRP A 100 -6.12 -22.06 3.81
N TYR A 101 -5.75 -23.18 4.44
CA TYR A 101 -6.68 -23.95 5.27
C TYR A 101 -7.22 -23.17 6.48
N LEU A 102 -6.33 -22.46 7.17
CA LEU A 102 -6.71 -21.67 8.34
C LEU A 102 -7.63 -20.50 7.99
N THR A 103 -7.40 -19.85 6.84
CA THR A 103 -8.28 -18.79 6.29
C THR A 103 -9.69 -19.33 6.08
N ASN A 104 -9.80 -20.50 5.44
CA ASN A 104 -11.09 -21.15 5.21
C ASN A 104 -11.75 -21.55 6.52
N ALA A 105 -11.02 -22.16 7.46
CA ALA A 105 -11.56 -22.57 8.75
C ALA A 105 -12.07 -21.37 9.59
N LEU A 106 -11.36 -20.24 9.57
CA LEU A 106 -11.79 -19.00 10.21
C LEU A 106 -13.08 -18.47 9.59
N VAL A 107 -13.10 -18.26 8.27
CA VAL A 107 -14.30 -17.79 7.57
C VAL A 107 -15.46 -18.75 7.83
N SER A 108 -15.22 -20.05 7.72
CA SER A 108 -16.24 -21.06 8.01
C SER A 108 -16.80 -21.01 9.42
N GLY A 109 -15.94 -20.96 10.44
CA GLY A 109 -16.40 -20.91 11.82
C GLY A 109 -17.17 -19.62 12.13
N PHE A 110 -16.74 -18.46 11.61
CA PHE A 110 -17.40 -17.18 11.92
C PHE A 110 -18.78 -17.01 11.27
N PHE A 111 -19.00 -17.61 10.09
CA PHE A 111 -20.30 -17.62 9.41
C PHE A 111 -21.16 -18.86 9.73
N HIS A 112 -20.66 -19.81 10.52
CA HIS A 112 -21.43 -20.99 10.90
C HIS A 112 -22.76 -20.60 11.56
N HIS A 113 -23.86 -21.15 11.07
CA HIS A 113 -25.21 -20.74 11.46
C HIS A 113 -25.53 -21.02 12.95
N LEU A 114 -24.97 -22.11 13.51
CA LEU A 114 -25.10 -22.44 14.94
C LEU A 114 -24.10 -21.71 15.84
N ARG A 115 -23.21 -20.86 15.31
CA ARG A 115 -22.22 -20.17 16.14
C ARG A 115 -22.92 -19.26 17.16
N PRO A 116 -22.65 -19.39 18.47
CA PRO A 116 -23.09 -18.41 19.46
C PRO A 116 -22.54 -17.03 19.11
N ARG A 117 -23.43 -16.05 18.98
CA ARG A 117 -23.07 -14.67 18.64
C ARG A 117 -24.00 -13.69 19.35
N ARG A 118 -23.41 -12.69 20.01
CA ARG A 118 -24.12 -11.53 20.55
C ARG A 118 -24.20 -10.41 19.52
N VAL A 119 -23.19 -10.33 18.64
CA VAL A 119 -23.16 -9.42 17.50
C VAL A 119 -22.87 -10.20 16.22
N PRO A 120 -23.49 -9.83 15.08
CA PRO A 120 -23.14 -10.41 13.81
C PRO A 120 -21.74 -9.99 13.35
N LEU A 121 -21.14 -10.81 12.47
CA LEU A 121 -19.97 -10.37 11.71
C LEU A 121 -20.42 -9.34 10.67
N ARG A 122 -19.88 -8.11 10.77
CA ARG A 122 -20.24 -6.97 9.91
C ARG A 122 -19.17 -6.64 8.88
N LYS A 123 -17.91 -6.94 9.16
CA LYS A 123 -16.79 -6.60 8.26
C LYS A 123 -15.92 -7.82 7.99
N LEU A 124 -15.69 -8.10 6.71
CA LEU A 124 -14.78 -9.15 6.25
C LEU A 124 -13.75 -8.55 5.30
N TRP A 125 -12.49 -8.56 5.73
CA TRP A 125 -11.37 -8.01 4.98
C TRP A 125 -10.34 -9.10 4.70
N LEU A 126 -10.08 -9.32 3.42
CA LEU A 126 -9.18 -10.36 2.91
C LEU A 126 -8.06 -9.68 2.10
N GLU A 127 -6.81 -9.93 2.45
CA GLU A 127 -5.62 -9.47 1.72
C GLU A 127 -4.64 -10.63 1.45
N SER A 128 -4.25 -10.84 0.19
CA SER A 128 -3.24 -11.85 -0.21
C SER A 128 -3.50 -13.27 0.34
N CYS A 129 -4.72 -13.76 0.24
CA CYS A 129 -5.10 -15.12 0.67
C CYS A 129 -5.95 -15.84 -0.40
N CYS A 130 -6.15 -17.14 -0.21
CA CYS A 130 -7.05 -17.94 -1.05
C CYS A 130 -8.32 -18.32 -0.27
N LEU A 131 -9.47 -18.23 -0.93
CA LEU A 131 -10.77 -18.61 -0.37
C LEU A 131 -11.37 -19.75 -1.20
N SER A 132 -11.74 -20.84 -0.53
CA SER A 132 -12.35 -22.06 -1.08
C SER A 132 -13.40 -22.61 -0.11
N VAL A 133 -14.13 -21.70 0.53
CA VAL A 133 -15.10 -21.98 1.59
C VAL A 133 -16.37 -22.59 0.98
N ASP A 134 -16.98 -23.60 1.62
CA ASP A 134 -18.16 -24.31 1.10
C ASP A 134 -19.51 -23.71 1.55
N PRO A 135 -20.28 -23.00 0.69
CA PRO A 135 -21.65 -22.54 0.87
C PRO A 135 -22.54 -23.54 1.57
N ALA A 136 -22.45 -24.85 1.33
CA ALA A 136 -23.32 -25.83 1.97
C ALA A 136 -23.20 -25.82 3.51
N GLN A 137 -22.06 -25.42 4.07
CA GLN A 137 -21.89 -25.22 5.53
C GLN A 137 -22.62 -23.97 6.07
N PHE A 138 -23.00 -23.04 5.19
CA PHE A 138 -23.63 -21.74 5.51
C PHE A 138 -25.08 -21.63 5.05
N LEU A 139 -25.44 -22.34 3.98
CA LEU A 139 -26.73 -22.31 3.30
C LEU A 139 -27.88 -22.89 4.13
N ALA A 140 -27.59 -23.45 5.32
CA ALA A 140 -28.62 -23.76 6.30
C ALA A 140 -29.31 -22.50 6.87
N ASN A 141 -28.73 -21.30 6.67
CA ASN A 141 -29.33 -20.04 7.13
C ASN A 141 -30.00 -19.30 5.96
N GLU A 142 -31.33 -19.34 5.89
CA GLU A 142 -32.15 -18.61 4.89
C GLU A 142 -31.98 -17.08 4.97
N GLN A 143 -31.38 -16.55 6.04
CA GLN A 143 -31.32 -15.12 6.34
C GLN A 143 -30.14 -14.35 5.70
N GLY A 144 -29.30 -15.00 4.88
CA GLY A 144 -28.12 -14.36 4.27
C GLY A 144 -27.02 -14.03 5.29
N THR A 145 -26.05 -13.19 4.90
CA THR A 145 -25.05 -12.66 5.84
C THR A 145 -25.47 -11.29 6.38
N ALA A 146 -24.79 -10.83 7.43
CA ALA A 146 -24.97 -9.50 8.02
C ALA A 146 -23.80 -8.56 7.71
N LEU A 147 -23.05 -8.83 6.62
CA LEU A 147 -21.89 -8.03 6.25
C LEU A 147 -22.32 -6.66 5.73
N GLU A 148 -21.76 -5.62 6.35
CA GLU A 148 -21.87 -4.21 5.96
C GLU A 148 -20.66 -3.80 5.10
N SER A 149 -19.51 -4.45 5.27
CA SER A 149 -18.27 -4.14 4.55
C SER A 149 -17.55 -5.40 4.08
N ILE A 150 -17.30 -5.49 2.78
CA ILE A 150 -16.45 -6.50 2.16
C ILE A 150 -15.24 -5.79 1.53
N ARG A 151 -14.05 -6.25 1.89
CA ARG A 151 -12.80 -5.82 1.27
C ARG A 151 -12.03 -7.02 0.77
N ILE A 152 -11.70 -7.00 -0.50
CA ILE A 152 -10.90 -8.02 -1.16
C ILE A 152 -9.72 -7.30 -1.80
N ARG A 153 -8.50 -7.67 -1.39
CA ARG A 153 -7.28 -6.99 -1.82
C ARG A 153 -6.18 -7.97 -2.21
N ARG A 154 -5.59 -7.84 -3.41
CA ARG A 154 -4.51 -8.76 -3.85
C ARG A 154 -4.92 -10.24 -3.83
N LEU A 155 -6.18 -10.56 -4.15
CA LEU A 155 -6.68 -11.93 -4.27
C LEU A 155 -6.85 -12.32 -5.75
N PHE A 156 -6.79 -13.61 -6.02
CA PHE A 156 -7.21 -14.17 -7.30
C PHE A 156 -8.71 -14.07 -7.47
N SER A 157 -9.16 -13.73 -8.67
CA SER A 157 -10.56 -13.92 -9.04
C SER A 157 -10.90 -15.39 -9.30
N GLU A 158 -9.94 -16.15 -9.83
CA GLU A 158 -10.13 -17.53 -10.28
C GLU A 158 -10.56 -18.48 -9.16
N SER A 159 -11.38 -19.47 -9.52
CA SER A 159 -11.69 -20.59 -8.64
C SER A 159 -10.44 -21.41 -8.32
N LEU A 160 -10.43 -22.05 -7.16
CA LEU A 160 -9.33 -22.94 -6.76
C LEU A 160 -9.11 -24.09 -7.77
N ASP A 161 -10.20 -24.64 -8.32
CA ASP A 161 -10.14 -25.72 -9.31
C ASP A 161 -9.43 -25.26 -10.58
N THR A 162 -9.72 -24.03 -11.03
CA THR A 162 -9.05 -23.41 -12.17
C THR A 162 -7.56 -23.20 -11.89
N VAL A 163 -7.22 -22.66 -10.71
CA VAL A 163 -5.82 -22.43 -10.31
C VAL A 163 -5.04 -23.74 -10.28
N ARG A 164 -5.62 -24.80 -9.71
CA ARG A 164 -4.99 -26.13 -9.62
C ARG A 164 -4.84 -26.82 -10.97
N ALA A 165 -5.87 -26.77 -11.81
CA ALA A 165 -5.82 -27.36 -13.15
C ALA A 165 -4.74 -26.71 -14.02
N ARG A 166 -4.47 -25.42 -13.81
CA ARG A 166 -3.49 -24.63 -14.56
C ARG A 166 -2.04 -24.82 -14.14
N GLY A 167 -1.81 -25.24 -12.90
CA GLY A 167 -0.46 -25.37 -12.32
C GLY A 167 0.30 -24.04 -12.19
N LEU A 168 1.53 -24.12 -11.67
CA LEU A 168 2.47 -23.00 -11.59
C LEU A 168 3.19 -22.80 -12.94
N ARG A 169 3.27 -21.58 -13.46
CA ARG A 169 4.07 -21.29 -14.67
C ARG A 169 5.55 -21.10 -14.37
N TYR A 170 6.40 -21.10 -15.39
CA TYR A 170 7.79 -20.69 -15.27
C TYR A 170 7.92 -19.40 -14.44
N THR A 171 8.74 -19.41 -13.38
CA THR A 171 8.92 -18.37 -12.34
C THR A 171 7.81 -18.17 -11.30
N ASP A 172 6.61 -18.74 -11.50
CA ASP A 172 5.57 -18.72 -10.47
C ASP A 172 5.98 -19.58 -9.26
N PHE A 173 5.51 -19.18 -8.09
CA PHE A 173 5.78 -19.88 -6.84
C PHE A 173 4.63 -19.79 -5.83
N LYS A 174 4.56 -20.75 -4.90
CA LYS A 174 3.73 -20.65 -3.68
C LYS A 174 4.59 -20.96 -2.46
N LEU A 175 4.20 -20.44 -1.29
CA LEU A 175 4.84 -20.86 -0.03
C LEU A 175 4.69 -22.37 0.15
N CYS A 176 5.71 -22.99 0.73
CA CYS A 176 5.76 -24.43 0.91
C CYS A 176 6.69 -24.75 2.08
N ARG A 177 6.10 -25.02 3.26
CA ARG A 177 6.84 -25.43 4.46
C ARG A 177 7.64 -26.70 4.16
N GLY A 178 8.96 -26.61 4.25
CA GLY A 178 9.88 -27.72 3.93
C GLY A 178 10.25 -27.83 2.45
N GLY A 179 9.81 -26.86 1.64
CA GLY A 179 10.19 -26.67 0.25
C GLY A 179 11.60 -26.09 0.07
N ARG A 180 11.82 -25.41 -1.05
CA ARG A 180 13.13 -24.82 -1.40
C ARG A 180 13.28 -23.45 -0.79
N HIS A 181 14.46 -23.16 -0.26
CA HIS A 181 14.77 -21.83 0.23
C HIS A 181 14.72 -20.80 -0.91
N TYR A 182 14.05 -19.67 -0.67
CA TYR A 182 13.85 -18.57 -1.59
C TYR A 182 13.85 -17.24 -0.82
N PRO A 183 14.64 -16.24 -1.23
CA PRO A 183 14.64 -14.94 -0.59
C PRO A 183 13.43 -14.11 -1.04
N LEU A 184 12.60 -13.70 -0.08
CA LEU A 184 11.55 -12.69 -0.26
C LEU A 184 11.97 -11.36 0.36
N ARG A 185 11.33 -10.25 -0.02
CA ARG A 185 11.56 -8.97 0.65
C ARG A 185 11.07 -9.06 2.09
N ASN A 186 11.83 -8.51 3.04
CA ASN A 186 11.48 -8.55 4.48
C ASN A 186 10.54 -7.42 4.93
N GLY A 187 10.08 -6.55 4.03
CA GLY A 187 9.28 -5.36 4.36
C GLY A 187 10.04 -4.20 5.01
N SER A 188 11.32 -4.38 5.30
CA SER A 188 12.21 -3.45 6.03
C SER A 188 13.50 -3.20 5.25
N GLY A 189 13.42 -3.10 3.92
CA GLY A 189 14.55 -2.74 3.06
C GLY A 189 15.57 -3.85 2.82
N GLY A 190 15.27 -5.09 3.19
CA GLY A 190 16.16 -6.24 3.04
C GLY A 190 15.43 -7.50 2.57
N TRP A 191 16.07 -8.65 2.80
CA TRP A 191 15.57 -9.96 2.39
C TRP A 191 15.33 -10.85 3.61
N ILE A 192 14.33 -11.72 3.53
CA ILE A 192 14.05 -12.79 4.47
C ILE A 192 14.02 -14.11 3.70
N GLY A 193 14.74 -15.11 4.22
CA GLY A 193 14.68 -16.46 3.68
C GLY A 193 13.34 -17.10 4.02
N THR A 194 12.68 -17.70 3.04
CA THR A 194 11.57 -18.61 3.29
C THR A 194 11.58 -19.84 2.38
N THR A 195 10.66 -20.77 2.57
CA THR A 195 10.53 -21.99 1.77
C THR A 195 9.34 -21.93 0.82
N VAL A 196 9.59 -22.24 -0.46
CA VAL A 196 8.61 -22.17 -1.55
C VAL A 196 8.63 -23.43 -2.41
N GLN A 197 7.52 -23.65 -3.12
CA GLN A 197 7.45 -24.54 -4.27
C GLN A 197 7.54 -23.68 -5.52
N LEU A 198 8.54 -23.96 -6.35
CA LEU A 198 8.71 -23.36 -7.67
C LEU A 198 8.10 -24.24 -8.74
N SER A 199 7.68 -23.65 -9.86
CA SER A 199 7.21 -24.41 -11.02
C SER A 199 8.18 -25.51 -11.49
N ASP A 200 7.59 -26.59 -12.01
CA ASP A 200 8.30 -27.67 -12.71
C ASP A 200 8.54 -27.32 -14.20
N GLU A 201 7.84 -26.33 -14.75
CA GLU A 201 7.95 -25.87 -16.13
C GLU A 201 9.29 -25.13 -16.36
N GLY A 202 9.95 -25.37 -17.50
CA GLY A 202 11.16 -24.65 -17.90
C GLY A 202 12.39 -24.89 -17.01
N ARG A 203 12.40 -25.96 -16.21
CA ARG A 203 13.53 -26.27 -15.31
C ARG A 203 14.82 -26.58 -16.05
N SER A 204 15.92 -25.98 -15.60
CA SER A 204 17.25 -26.45 -15.94
C SER A 204 17.55 -27.76 -15.20
N GLY A 205 18.31 -28.68 -15.82
CA GLY A 205 18.67 -29.98 -15.23
C GLY A 205 19.52 -29.91 -13.95
N PHE A 206 19.87 -28.71 -13.49
CA PHE A 206 20.59 -28.48 -12.23
C PHE A 206 19.73 -28.68 -10.97
N TRP A 207 18.40 -28.67 -11.07
CA TRP A 207 17.51 -28.71 -9.91
C TRP A 207 16.80 -30.06 -9.79
N SER A 208 17.05 -30.80 -8.71
CA SER A 208 16.35 -32.07 -8.41
C SER A 208 14.84 -31.85 -8.25
N PRO A 209 13.97 -32.74 -8.78
CA PRO A 209 12.52 -32.62 -8.65
C PRO A 209 12.05 -32.38 -7.21
N HIS A 210 11.00 -31.59 -7.03
CA HIS A 210 10.31 -31.52 -5.74
C HIS A 210 9.61 -32.85 -5.48
N ASP A 211 10.05 -33.61 -4.47
CA ASP A 211 9.29 -34.77 -3.98
C ASP A 211 8.18 -34.28 -3.05
N ALA A 212 6.95 -34.26 -3.57
CA ALA A 212 5.77 -33.83 -2.82
C ALA A 212 5.51 -34.71 -1.59
N GLN A 213 5.86 -36.00 -1.65
CA GLN A 213 5.70 -36.90 -0.51
C GLN A 213 6.73 -36.61 0.57
N GLU A 214 7.96 -36.29 0.18
CA GLU A 214 9.00 -35.88 1.13
C GLU A 214 8.62 -34.59 1.86
N VAL A 215 8.14 -33.57 1.14
CA VAL A 215 7.66 -32.31 1.73
C VAL A 215 6.54 -32.57 2.74
N LYS A 216 5.56 -33.38 2.36
CA LYS A 216 4.44 -33.76 3.24
C LYS A 216 4.91 -34.49 4.50
N ASN A 217 5.80 -35.48 4.36
CA ASN A 217 6.32 -36.22 5.50
C ASN A 217 7.10 -35.29 6.46
N ARG A 218 7.83 -34.31 5.93
CA ARG A 218 8.54 -33.30 6.73
C ARG A 218 7.56 -32.37 7.46
N SER A 219 6.52 -31.87 6.80
CA SER A 219 5.53 -31.00 7.45
C SER A 219 4.80 -31.74 8.57
N GLU A 220 4.40 -32.99 8.35
CA GLU A 220 3.76 -33.83 9.37
C GLU A 220 4.69 -34.12 10.55
N ALA A 221 5.99 -34.37 10.29
CA ALA A 221 6.98 -34.56 11.35
C ALA A 221 7.14 -33.30 12.23
N TRP A 222 7.15 -32.10 11.63
CA TRP A 222 7.20 -30.86 12.40
C TRP A 222 5.91 -30.62 13.20
N ASP A 223 4.74 -30.89 12.62
CA ASP A 223 3.48 -30.80 13.36
C ASP A 223 3.50 -31.73 14.57
N ASN A 224 3.92 -32.99 14.39
CA ASN A 224 4.02 -33.94 15.49
C ASN A 224 4.97 -33.44 16.58
N ALA A 225 6.15 -32.91 16.22
CA ALA A 225 7.08 -32.34 17.17
C ALA A 225 6.51 -31.14 17.95
N ILE A 226 5.74 -30.26 17.29
CA ILE A 226 5.04 -29.15 17.96
C ILE A 226 4.06 -29.70 18.99
N TRP A 227 3.21 -30.64 18.59
CA TRP A 227 2.14 -31.17 19.45
C TRP A 227 2.64 -32.06 20.58
N GLU A 228 3.78 -32.74 20.41
CA GLU A 228 4.47 -33.45 21.50
C GLU A 228 4.86 -32.50 22.64
N GLY A 229 5.19 -31.24 22.32
CA GLY A 229 5.50 -30.20 23.29
C GLY A 229 4.27 -29.53 23.93
N LEU A 230 3.06 -29.88 23.53
CA LEU A 230 1.80 -29.21 23.91
C LEU A 230 0.76 -30.20 24.46
N SER A 231 1.17 -31.04 25.41
CA SER A 231 0.33 -32.10 25.99
C SER A 231 -0.94 -31.56 26.67
N ASP A 232 -0.86 -30.43 27.36
CA ASP A 232 -1.98 -29.76 28.00
C ASP A 232 -3.07 -29.34 27.00
N VAL A 233 -2.66 -28.81 25.84
CA VAL A 233 -3.57 -28.44 24.75
C VAL A 233 -4.20 -29.68 24.13
N MET A 234 -3.42 -30.75 23.97
CA MET A 234 -3.92 -32.04 23.45
C MET A 234 -4.97 -32.66 24.37
N ASP A 235 -4.72 -32.67 25.67
CA ASP A 235 -5.68 -33.16 26.67
C ASP A 235 -6.98 -32.34 26.63
N PHE A 236 -6.87 -31.01 26.50
CA PHE A 236 -8.03 -30.15 26.31
C PHE A 236 -8.82 -30.49 25.03
N ILE A 237 -8.15 -30.70 23.90
CA ILE A 237 -8.80 -31.09 22.63
C ILE A 237 -9.52 -32.43 22.80
N HIS A 238 -8.87 -33.43 23.39
CA HIS A 238 -9.45 -34.76 23.61
C HIS A 238 -10.68 -34.70 24.52
N ALA A 239 -10.60 -33.95 25.62
CA ALA A 239 -11.71 -33.79 26.57
C ALA A 239 -12.95 -33.13 25.94
N ASN A 240 -12.77 -32.30 24.89
CA ASN A 240 -13.84 -31.55 24.25
C ASN A 240 -14.22 -32.08 22.86
N ARG A 241 -13.67 -33.22 22.43
CA ARG A 241 -13.88 -33.79 21.08
C ARG A 241 -15.35 -34.06 20.76
N ALA A 242 -16.13 -34.52 21.73
CA ALA A 242 -17.56 -34.79 21.57
C ALA A 242 -18.40 -33.54 21.21
N GLN A 243 -17.92 -32.33 21.54
CA GLN A 243 -18.60 -31.08 21.17
C GLN A 243 -18.47 -30.76 19.67
N ILE A 244 -17.58 -31.44 18.95
CA ILE A 244 -17.20 -31.15 17.57
C ILE A 244 -17.79 -32.19 16.59
N GLU A 245 -17.94 -33.44 17.03
CA GLU A 245 -18.37 -34.57 16.19
C GLU A 245 -19.86 -34.53 15.77
N GLY A 246 -20.63 -33.53 16.21
CA GLY A 246 -22.03 -33.32 15.82
C GLY A 246 -22.28 -32.59 14.50
N SER A 247 -21.24 -32.15 13.77
CA SER A 247 -21.40 -31.39 12.52
C SER A 247 -21.04 -32.27 11.31
N ALA A 248 -22.05 -32.89 10.70
CA ALA A 248 -21.89 -33.60 9.43
C ALA A 248 -21.41 -32.62 8.34
N VAL A 249 -20.37 -33.02 7.61
CA VAL A 249 -19.88 -32.28 6.44
C VAL A 249 -20.83 -32.57 5.26
N PRO A 250 -21.53 -31.58 4.68
CA PRO A 250 -22.23 -31.78 3.43
C PRO A 250 -21.21 -32.02 2.31
N PRO A 251 -21.46 -32.94 1.36
CA PRO A 251 -20.54 -33.20 0.27
C PRO A 251 -20.86 -32.29 -0.91
N THR A 252 -20.16 -31.17 -1.06
CA THR A 252 -19.77 -30.59 -2.37
C THR A 252 -19.02 -29.26 -2.18
N MET A 253 -17.82 -29.13 -2.75
CA MET A 253 -17.18 -27.82 -2.86
C MET A 253 -17.95 -26.94 -3.84
N PRO A 254 -18.20 -25.66 -3.51
CA PRO A 254 -18.68 -24.68 -4.49
C PRO A 254 -17.59 -24.36 -5.49
N ARG A 255 -18.02 -23.77 -6.59
CA ARG A 255 -17.08 -23.26 -7.59
C ARG A 255 -16.58 -21.84 -7.28
N GLU A 256 -17.32 -21.00 -6.53
CA GLU A 256 -17.01 -19.55 -6.42
C GLU A 256 -17.44 -18.88 -5.08
N PRO A 257 -16.60 -18.91 -4.03
CA PRO A 257 -16.97 -18.44 -2.68
C PRO A 257 -17.07 -16.92 -2.54
N VAL A 258 -16.29 -16.15 -3.31
CA VAL A 258 -16.35 -14.68 -3.30
C VAL A 258 -17.69 -14.17 -3.83
N HIS A 259 -18.17 -14.78 -4.91
CA HIS A 259 -19.48 -14.45 -5.46
C HIS A 259 -20.60 -14.72 -4.46
N TRP A 260 -20.59 -15.89 -3.81
CA TRP A 260 -21.55 -16.22 -2.75
C TRP A 260 -21.55 -15.19 -1.62
N LEU A 261 -20.37 -14.77 -1.14
CA LEU A 261 -20.24 -13.77 -0.08
C LEU A 261 -20.92 -12.46 -0.49
N ILE A 262 -20.65 -11.96 -1.69
CA ILE A 262 -21.19 -10.68 -2.16
C ILE A 262 -22.71 -10.76 -2.33
N THR A 263 -23.20 -11.81 -2.99
CA THR A 263 -24.64 -12.03 -3.23
C THR A 263 -25.41 -12.18 -1.91
N SER A 264 -24.87 -12.95 -0.96
CA SER A 264 -25.50 -13.18 0.34
C SER A 264 -25.45 -11.96 1.26
N SER A 265 -24.70 -10.92 0.91
CA SER A 265 -24.58 -9.67 1.67
C SER A 265 -25.36 -8.52 1.03
N ALA A 266 -26.05 -8.75 -0.09
CA ALA A 266 -26.51 -7.67 -0.95
C ALA A 266 -27.43 -6.66 -0.23
N SER A 267 -28.30 -7.13 0.65
CA SER A 267 -29.26 -6.29 1.40
C SER A 267 -28.61 -5.43 2.49
N THR A 268 -27.46 -5.83 3.04
CA THR A 268 -26.79 -5.17 4.17
C THR A 268 -25.55 -4.38 3.77
N LEU A 269 -24.98 -4.66 2.61
CA LEU A 269 -23.69 -4.12 2.21
C LEU A 269 -23.75 -2.60 2.00
N THR A 270 -22.91 -1.87 2.74
CA THR A 270 -22.70 -0.43 2.60
C THR A 270 -21.40 -0.09 1.87
N SER A 271 -20.42 -1.01 1.89
CA SER A 271 -19.08 -0.80 1.33
C SER A 271 -18.54 -2.07 0.65
N LEU A 272 -18.24 -1.96 -0.64
CA LEU A 272 -17.60 -3.02 -1.45
C LEU A 272 -16.30 -2.49 -2.05
N ASN A 273 -15.17 -3.07 -1.64
CA ASN A 273 -13.84 -2.67 -2.11
C ASN A 273 -13.08 -3.85 -2.71
N LEU A 274 -12.77 -3.73 -4.01
CA LEU A 274 -12.04 -4.70 -4.81
C LEU A 274 -10.71 -4.05 -5.25
N ASP A 275 -9.65 -4.25 -4.47
CA ASP A 275 -8.34 -3.62 -4.66
C ASP A 275 -7.31 -4.60 -5.24
N TRP A 276 -6.81 -4.38 -6.45
CA TRP A 276 -5.75 -5.17 -7.08
C TRP A 276 -6.11 -6.66 -7.17
N ILE A 277 -7.33 -6.93 -7.64
CA ILE A 277 -7.77 -8.28 -7.99
C ILE A 277 -6.91 -8.79 -9.13
N LEU A 278 -6.36 -9.99 -8.95
CA LEU A 278 -5.50 -10.65 -9.93
C LEU A 278 -6.36 -11.49 -10.86
N TRP A 279 -6.50 -11.05 -12.11
CA TRP A 279 -7.29 -11.72 -13.15
C TRP A 279 -6.53 -12.80 -13.90
N ARG A 280 -5.18 -12.74 -13.89
CA ARG A 280 -4.24 -13.75 -14.46
C ARG A 280 -4.67 -14.36 -15.81
N ARG A 281 -5.17 -13.52 -16.72
CA ARG A 281 -5.56 -13.93 -18.08
C ARG A 281 -4.39 -14.61 -18.79
N ARG A 282 -4.64 -15.78 -19.38
CA ARG A 282 -3.77 -16.39 -20.40
C ARG A 282 -4.22 -15.95 -21.78
N VAL A 283 -3.30 -15.86 -22.74
CA VAL A 283 -3.63 -15.48 -24.12
C VAL A 283 -4.60 -16.49 -24.73
N GLU A 284 -4.55 -17.74 -24.27
CA GLU A 284 -5.38 -18.86 -24.73
C GLU A 284 -6.72 -18.98 -23.99
N ASP A 285 -7.03 -18.10 -23.03
CA ASP A 285 -8.27 -18.19 -22.25
C ASP A 285 -9.48 -17.76 -23.09
N ASN A 286 -10.29 -18.75 -23.51
CA ASN A 286 -11.55 -18.52 -24.24
C ASN A 286 -12.65 -17.82 -23.40
N PHE A 287 -12.49 -17.77 -22.07
CA PHE A 287 -13.49 -17.22 -21.14
C PHE A 287 -12.86 -16.17 -20.22
N ASP A 288 -13.34 -14.93 -20.32
CA ASP A 288 -12.89 -13.84 -19.45
C ASP A 288 -13.69 -13.86 -18.13
N HIS A 289 -13.16 -14.59 -17.15
CA HIS A 289 -13.76 -14.68 -15.82
C HIS A 289 -13.94 -13.31 -15.15
N CYS A 290 -13.09 -12.32 -15.48
CA CYS A 290 -13.26 -10.95 -14.99
C CYS A 290 -14.60 -10.34 -15.44
N ILE A 291 -14.94 -10.47 -16.72
CA ILE A 291 -16.21 -9.96 -17.26
C ILE A 291 -17.38 -10.65 -16.57
N TRP A 292 -17.29 -11.97 -16.38
CA TRP A 292 -18.34 -12.72 -15.69
C TRP A 292 -18.56 -12.22 -14.25
N VAL A 293 -17.50 -11.96 -13.48
CA VAL A 293 -17.59 -11.38 -12.13
C VAL A 293 -18.28 -10.00 -12.18
N LEU A 294 -17.91 -9.16 -13.14
CA LEU A 294 -18.45 -7.81 -13.28
C LEU A 294 -19.92 -7.80 -13.74
N GLU A 295 -20.31 -8.67 -14.66
CA GLU A 295 -21.71 -8.88 -15.07
C GLU A 295 -22.56 -9.39 -13.90
N THR A 296 -21.98 -10.27 -13.09
CA THR A 296 -22.64 -10.77 -11.89
C THR A 296 -22.87 -9.63 -10.89
N LEU A 297 -21.86 -8.78 -10.65
CA LEU A 297 -22.02 -7.58 -9.82
C LEU A 297 -23.10 -6.64 -10.34
N ARG A 298 -23.20 -6.46 -11.67
CA ARG A 298 -24.28 -5.66 -12.29
C ARG A 298 -25.66 -6.21 -11.96
N SER A 299 -25.83 -7.53 -11.94
CA SER A 299 -27.13 -8.15 -11.69
C SER A 299 -27.62 -7.98 -10.24
N LEU A 300 -26.70 -7.74 -9.30
CA LEU A 300 -27.00 -7.58 -7.88
C LEU A 300 -27.53 -6.18 -7.57
N ARG A 301 -28.30 -6.07 -6.47
CA ARG A 301 -28.86 -4.81 -5.97
C ARG A 301 -28.49 -4.63 -4.51
N PHE A 302 -27.82 -3.52 -4.22
CA PHE A 302 -27.28 -3.16 -2.92
C PHE A 302 -27.97 -1.89 -2.39
N PRO A 303 -29.15 -1.99 -1.76
CA PRO A 303 -29.97 -0.83 -1.40
C PRO A 303 -29.32 0.14 -0.39
N LEU A 304 -28.26 -0.31 0.30
CA LEU A 304 -27.53 0.46 1.30
C LEU A 304 -26.12 0.86 0.85
N LEU A 305 -25.72 0.54 -0.39
CA LEU A 305 -24.36 0.79 -0.89
C LEU A 305 -24.04 2.28 -0.93
N ARG A 306 -22.97 2.67 -0.23
CA ARG A 306 -22.44 4.04 -0.19
C ARG A 306 -21.01 4.13 -0.72
N ALA A 307 -20.25 3.05 -0.63
CA ALA A 307 -18.88 3.00 -1.13
C ALA A 307 -18.71 1.85 -2.12
N PHE A 308 -18.27 2.17 -3.33
CA PHE A 308 -17.92 1.19 -4.35
C PHE A 308 -16.54 1.53 -4.92
N GLN A 309 -15.59 0.60 -4.75
CA GLN A 309 -14.24 0.76 -5.29
C GLN A 309 -13.84 -0.51 -6.03
N LEU A 310 -13.36 -0.34 -7.26
CA LEU A 310 -12.63 -1.36 -7.99
C LEU A 310 -11.37 -0.72 -8.55
N ARG A 311 -10.21 -1.20 -8.10
CA ARG A 311 -8.91 -0.58 -8.41
C ARG A 311 -7.92 -1.61 -8.89
N ASN A 312 -7.72 -1.70 -10.18
CA ASN A 312 -6.88 -2.77 -10.71
C ASN A 312 -5.96 -2.26 -11.83
N ALA A 313 -5.11 -1.28 -11.52
CA ALA A 313 -4.15 -0.72 -12.47
C ALA A 313 -2.69 -0.76 -11.94
N THR A 314 -2.31 -1.72 -11.09
CA THR A 314 -0.92 -1.77 -10.57
C THR A 314 0.03 -2.58 -11.43
N THR A 315 -0.44 -3.70 -11.96
CA THR A 315 0.34 -4.60 -12.81
C THR A 315 -0.56 -5.09 -13.94
N PRO A 316 -0.01 -5.60 -15.06
CA PRO A 316 -0.82 -6.14 -16.16
C PRO A 316 -1.85 -7.19 -15.70
N HIS A 317 -1.49 -7.98 -14.68
CA HIS A 317 -2.35 -9.01 -14.10
C HIS A 317 -3.57 -8.48 -13.37
N THR A 318 -3.58 -7.19 -13.05
CA THR A 318 -4.73 -6.51 -12.42
C THR A 318 -5.59 -5.80 -13.46
N GLU A 319 -5.16 -5.62 -14.71
CA GLU A 319 -5.90 -4.76 -15.65
C GLU A 319 -7.36 -5.21 -15.90
N LEU A 320 -8.28 -4.24 -15.86
CA LEU A 320 -9.66 -4.45 -16.29
C LEU A 320 -9.73 -4.90 -17.76
N PRO A 321 -10.77 -5.66 -18.17
CA PRO A 321 -10.97 -5.97 -19.58
C PRO A 321 -11.15 -4.68 -20.39
N SER A 322 -10.59 -4.65 -21.60
CA SER A 322 -10.50 -3.43 -22.42
C SER A 322 -11.87 -2.83 -22.80
N GLN A 323 -12.92 -3.65 -22.78
CA GLN A 323 -14.32 -3.30 -23.06
C GLN A 323 -15.11 -2.81 -21.84
N VAL A 324 -14.52 -2.77 -20.65
CA VAL A 324 -15.21 -2.38 -19.42
C VAL A 324 -15.10 -0.88 -19.16
N PHE A 325 -16.21 -0.14 -19.30
CA PHE A 325 -16.30 1.30 -19.07
C PHE A 325 -17.43 1.67 -18.10
N LEU A 326 -17.10 2.35 -17.01
CA LEU A 326 -18.02 2.62 -15.90
C LEU A 326 -19.33 3.32 -16.33
N LEU A 327 -19.25 4.27 -17.25
CA LEU A 327 -20.37 5.16 -17.60
C LEU A 327 -21.01 4.89 -18.96
N GLU A 328 -20.60 3.84 -19.68
CA GLU A 328 -21.06 3.61 -21.06
C GLU A 328 -21.52 2.18 -21.37
N ASN A 329 -21.22 1.20 -20.51
CA ASN A 329 -21.62 -0.19 -20.73
C ASN A 329 -22.53 -0.71 -19.60
N PHE A 330 -22.51 -2.02 -19.37
CA PHE A 330 -23.29 -2.70 -18.33
C PHE A 330 -23.05 -2.13 -16.90
N MET A 331 -21.89 -1.51 -16.63
CA MET A 331 -21.63 -0.83 -15.35
C MET A 331 -22.42 0.47 -15.15
N LEU A 332 -22.92 1.09 -16.23
CA LEU A 332 -23.81 2.25 -16.14
C LEU A 332 -25.11 1.88 -15.41
N GLU A 333 -25.69 0.73 -15.74
CA GLU A 333 -26.90 0.19 -15.08
C GLU A 333 -26.64 -0.10 -13.60
N PHE A 334 -25.44 -0.58 -13.28
CA PHE A 334 -25.05 -0.79 -11.89
C PHE A 334 -25.08 0.54 -11.13
N LEU A 335 -24.46 1.61 -11.62
CA LEU A 335 -24.46 2.89 -10.90
C LEU A 335 -25.84 3.52 -10.79
N GLU A 336 -26.67 3.43 -11.84
CA GLU A 336 -28.05 3.90 -11.80
C GLU A 336 -28.90 3.19 -10.73
N ALA A 337 -28.65 1.90 -10.51
CA ALA A 337 -29.32 1.12 -9.48
C ALA A 337 -28.86 1.43 -8.04
N HIS A 338 -27.75 2.16 -7.87
CA HIS A 338 -27.13 2.43 -6.57
C HIS A 338 -26.93 3.94 -6.33
N PRO A 339 -28.02 4.73 -6.22
CA PRO A 339 -27.93 6.19 -6.15
C PRO A 339 -27.34 6.74 -4.84
N LYS A 340 -27.11 5.89 -3.82
CA LYS A 340 -26.56 6.31 -2.52
C LYS A 340 -25.02 6.33 -2.48
N ILE A 341 -24.35 6.02 -3.59
CA ILE A 341 -22.88 6.03 -3.66
C ILE A 341 -22.35 7.44 -3.40
N GLN A 342 -21.47 7.54 -2.41
CA GLN A 342 -20.75 8.74 -1.96
C GLN A 342 -19.24 8.58 -2.16
N CYS A 343 -18.73 7.35 -2.13
CA CYS A 343 -17.33 7.03 -2.35
C CYS A 343 -17.17 6.16 -3.60
N LEU A 344 -16.43 6.66 -4.59
CA LEU A 344 -16.22 5.98 -5.86
C LEU A 344 -14.73 5.80 -6.15
N GLY A 345 -14.32 4.55 -6.41
CA GLY A 345 -12.97 4.19 -6.86
C GLY A 345 -13.01 3.44 -8.18
N TRP A 346 -12.38 3.98 -9.23
CA TRP A 346 -12.36 3.36 -10.55
C TRP A 346 -11.16 3.85 -11.40
N PRO A 347 -10.60 3.04 -12.32
CA PRO A 347 -9.52 3.50 -13.19
C PRO A 347 -9.96 4.66 -14.09
N MET A 348 -9.18 5.72 -14.12
CA MET A 348 -9.51 6.99 -14.78
C MET A 348 -9.79 6.81 -16.28
N ASP A 349 -8.97 6.00 -16.96
CA ASP A 349 -9.09 5.71 -18.38
C ASP A 349 -10.15 4.65 -18.71
N ARG A 350 -10.90 4.18 -17.70
CA ARG A 350 -12.01 3.23 -17.83
C ARG A 350 -13.35 3.84 -17.38
N PHE A 351 -13.46 5.16 -17.24
CA PHE A 351 -14.76 5.83 -17.06
C PHE A 351 -15.57 5.85 -18.36
N TYR A 352 -14.93 6.26 -19.46
CA TYR A 352 -15.50 6.43 -20.77
C TYR A 352 -14.71 5.62 -21.81
N SER A 353 -15.37 5.16 -22.87
CA SER A 353 -14.70 4.63 -24.05
C SER A 353 -14.03 5.75 -24.84
N HIS A 354 -13.08 5.39 -25.72
CA HIS A 354 -12.58 6.32 -26.72
C HIS A 354 -13.57 6.46 -27.90
N VAL A 355 -14.52 5.53 -28.02
CA VAL A 355 -15.58 5.53 -29.04
C VAL A 355 -16.77 6.34 -28.54
N LYS A 356 -17.35 7.14 -29.43
CA LYS A 356 -18.53 7.97 -29.12
C LYS A 356 -19.75 7.07 -28.79
N PRO A 357 -20.38 7.22 -27.62
CA PRO A 357 -21.53 6.40 -27.26
C PRO A 357 -22.79 6.81 -28.02
N THR A 358 -23.77 5.90 -28.06
CA THR A 358 -25.12 6.15 -28.62
C THR A 358 -25.81 7.32 -27.90
N ALA A 359 -26.79 7.95 -28.56
CA ALA A 359 -27.53 9.07 -27.97
C ALA A 359 -28.25 8.69 -26.67
N ASN A 360 -28.79 7.47 -26.60
CA ASN A 360 -29.45 6.96 -25.41
C ASN A 360 -28.49 6.84 -24.22
N VAL A 361 -27.35 6.18 -24.42
CA VAL A 361 -26.31 6.01 -23.39
C VAL A 361 -25.85 7.39 -22.90
N ARG A 362 -25.54 8.31 -23.82
CA ARG A 362 -25.11 9.67 -23.46
C ARG A 362 -26.11 10.43 -22.58
N ASN A 363 -27.41 10.29 -22.86
CA ASN A 363 -28.46 10.95 -22.07
C ASN A 363 -28.56 10.36 -20.66
N ARG A 364 -28.47 9.02 -20.54
CA ARG A 364 -28.42 8.33 -19.24
C ARG A 364 -27.19 8.74 -18.42
N THR A 365 -26.02 8.71 -19.04
CA THR A 365 -24.76 9.12 -18.43
C THR A 365 -24.84 10.56 -17.90
N ARG A 366 -25.36 11.52 -18.69
CA ARG A 366 -25.52 12.91 -18.23
C ARG A 366 -26.39 13.04 -16.98
N LYS A 367 -27.51 12.31 -16.92
CA LYS A 367 -28.38 12.29 -15.73
C LYS A 367 -27.65 11.71 -14.52
N LEU A 368 -26.94 10.60 -14.71
CA LEU A 368 -26.17 9.98 -13.65
C LEU A 368 -25.04 10.88 -13.15
N VAL A 369 -24.29 11.52 -14.06
CA VAL A 369 -23.21 12.46 -13.69
C VAL A 369 -23.75 13.65 -12.91
N ALA A 370 -24.90 14.21 -13.31
CA ALA A 370 -25.56 15.28 -12.56
C ALA A 370 -25.98 14.84 -11.15
N HIS A 371 -26.40 13.58 -10.98
CA HIS A 371 -26.69 13.01 -9.66
C HIS A 371 -25.41 12.82 -8.83
N LEU A 372 -24.40 12.15 -9.39
CA LEU A 372 -23.12 11.88 -8.73
C LEU A 372 -22.40 13.17 -8.32
N ALA A 373 -22.51 14.23 -9.12
CA ALA A 373 -21.97 15.56 -8.82
C ALA A 373 -22.41 16.10 -7.45
N MET A 374 -23.63 15.75 -7.03
CA MET A 374 -24.25 16.17 -5.78
C MET A 374 -24.15 15.13 -4.66
N MET A 375 -23.54 13.96 -4.92
CA MET A 375 -23.46 12.85 -3.97
C MET A 375 -22.03 12.47 -3.59
N LEU A 376 -21.09 12.53 -4.53
CA LEU A 376 -19.71 12.08 -4.29
C LEU A 376 -18.96 13.03 -3.36
N THR A 377 -18.45 12.48 -2.26
CA THR A 377 -17.55 13.14 -1.31
C THR A 377 -16.12 12.62 -1.45
N ASP A 378 -15.95 11.39 -1.91
CA ASP A 378 -14.67 10.70 -2.01
C ASP A 378 -14.49 10.15 -3.43
N LEU A 379 -13.47 10.64 -4.13
CA LEU A 379 -13.13 10.20 -5.47
C LEU A 379 -11.72 9.62 -5.51
N ARG A 380 -11.60 8.40 -5.99
CA ARG A 380 -10.33 7.73 -6.17
C ARG A 380 -10.17 7.26 -7.61
N ILE A 381 -9.07 7.69 -8.21
CA ILE A 381 -8.77 7.41 -9.61
C ILE A 381 -7.34 6.92 -9.74
N ASP A 382 -7.16 5.93 -10.61
CA ASP A 382 -5.86 5.34 -10.92
C ASP A 382 -5.71 5.06 -12.42
N THR A 383 -4.47 4.99 -12.88
CA THR A 383 -4.10 4.43 -14.19
C THR A 383 -2.92 3.48 -14.03
N GLN A 384 -2.63 2.71 -15.08
CA GLN A 384 -1.54 1.76 -15.03
C GLN A 384 -0.19 2.44 -14.79
N TYR A 385 0.64 1.87 -13.92
CA TYR A 385 2.03 2.32 -13.77
C TYR A 385 2.84 1.95 -15.02
N GLY A 386 3.58 2.92 -15.56
CA GLY A 386 4.61 2.66 -16.57
C GLY A 386 5.91 2.20 -15.91
N GLU A 387 6.68 1.37 -16.60
CA GLU A 387 7.99 0.89 -16.12
C GLU A 387 9.01 2.03 -15.99
N GLN A 388 8.90 3.06 -16.84
CA GLN A 388 9.79 4.23 -16.91
C GLN A 388 9.21 5.48 -16.23
N GLY A 389 8.15 5.31 -15.42
CA GLY A 389 7.42 6.40 -14.78
C GLY A 389 6.13 6.81 -15.50
N GLU A 390 5.61 8.00 -15.17
CA GLU A 390 4.45 8.58 -15.83
C GLU A 390 4.75 8.89 -17.31
N PRO A 391 3.79 8.66 -18.22
CA PRO A 391 3.97 8.97 -19.63
C PRO A 391 4.07 10.48 -19.87
N LEU A 392 4.92 10.86 -20.82
CA LEU A 392 5.07 12.24 -21.27
C LEU A 392 3.81 12.71 -22.00
N THR A 393 3.55 14.02 -21.91
CA THR A 393 2.32 14.57 -22.48
C THR A 393 2.34 14.47 -23.99
N ASP A 394 1.29 13.90 -24.57
CA ASP A 394 1.09 13.76 -26.02
C ASP A 394 2.13 12.91 -26.80
N GLU A 395 3.15 12.35 -26.16
CA GLU A 395 4.18 11.49 -26.79
C GLU A 395 3.77 10.01 -26.98
N SER A 396 2.46 9.73 -27.00
CA SER A 396 1.95 8.37 -27.19
C SER A 396 2.36 7.82 -28.56
N THR A 397 3.12 6.72 -28.57
CA THR A 397 3.61 6.07 -29.79
C THR A 397 2.68 4.94 -30.26
N SER A 398 1.99 4.26 -29.34
CA SER A 398 1.08 3.17 -29.67
C SER A 398 -0.37 3.64 -29.81
N THR A 399 -1.17 2.87 -30.57
CA THR A 399 -2.61 3.13 -30.71
C THR A 399 -3.34 3.02 -29.37
N GLU A 400 -2.97 2.06 -28.51
CA GLU A 400 -3.60 1.91 -27.19
C GLU A 400 -3.29 3.10 -26.28
N ASP A 401 -2.06 3.62 -26.31
CA ASP A 401 -1.69 4.80 -25.51
C ASP A 401 -2.50 6.04 -25.94
N VAL A 402 -2.66 6.23 -27.25
CA VAL A 402 -3.51 7.31 -27.81
C VAL A 402 -4.95 7.13 -27.36
N GLN A 403 -5.48 5.91 -27.40
CA GLN A 403 -6.85 5.64 -26.95
C GLN A 403 -7.00 5.86 -25.44
N SER A 404 -6.08 5.39 -24.62
CA SER A 404 -6.08 5.63 -23.16
C SER A 404 -6.03 7.13 -22.85
N ARG A 405 -5.19 7.89 -23.56
CA ARG A 405 -5.14 9.36 -23.46
C ARG A 405 -6.49 10.00 -23.79
N ILE A 406 -7.15 9.59 -24.87
CA ILE A 406 -8.50 10.09 -25.20
C ILE A 406 -9.48 9.81 -24.05
N ARG A 407 -9.48 8.60 -23.49
CA ARG A 407 -10.39 8.22 -22.38
C ARG A 407 -10.15 9.07 -21.12
N ARG A 408 -8.90 9.29 -20.74
CA ARG A 408 -8.53 10.16 -19.61
C ARG A 408 -8.95 11.62 -19.82
N ARG A 409 -8.71 12.16 -21.02
CA ARG A 409 -9.13 13.52 -21.37
C ARG A 409 -10.65 13.67 -21.38
N ARG A 410 -11.39 12.65 -21.82
CA ARG A 410 -12.86 12.61 -21.69
C ARG A 410 -13.28 12.62 -20.22
N PHE A 411 -12.63 11.87 -19.34
CA PHE A 411 -12.90 11.94 -17.90
C PHE A 411 -12.73 13.36 -17.35
N ILE A 412 -11.62 14.03 -17.67
CA ILE A 412 -11.33 15.41 -17.23
C ILE A 412 -12.34 16.41 -17.80
N ALA A 413 -12.78 16.26 -19.05
CA ALA A 413 -13.67 17.22 -19.71
C ALA A 413 -15.16 16.97 -19.44
N GLU A 414 -15.58 15.72 -19.30
CA GLU A 414 -17.00 15.32 -19.28
C GLU A 414 -17.52 14.86 -17.92
N PHE A 415 -16.65 14.58 -16.93
CA PHE A 415 -17.07 14.11 -15.60
C PHE A 415 -16.68 15.08 -14.49
N VAL A 416 -15.37 15.30 -14.31
CA VAL A 416 -14.82 16.08 -13.18
C VAL A 416 -15.40 17.50 -13.05
N PRO A 417 -15.61 18.28 -14.13
CA PRO A 417 -16.05 19.67 -14.03
C PRO A 417 -17.47 19.83 -13.47
N HIS A 418 -18.24 18.74 -13.44
CA HIS A 418 -19.60 18.74 -12.91
C HIS A 418 -19.66 18.51 -11.40
N LEU A 419 -18.59 17.99 -10.78
CA LEU A 419 -18.58 17.63 -9.36
C LEU A 419 -18.64 18.89 -8.47
N ARG A 420 -19.36 18.80 -7.34
CA ARG A 420 -19.56 19.93 -6.43
C ARG A 420 -19.24 19.64 -4.96
N ARG A 421 -19.15 18.37 -4.57
CA ARG A 421 -19.07 17.96 -3.15
C ARG A 421 -17.85 17.15 -2.76
N VAL A 422 -16.94 16.89 -3.70
CA VAL A 422 -15.75 16.10 -3.40
C VAL A 422 -14.94 16.81 -2.34
N GLU A 423 -14.68 16.14 -1.22
CA GLU A 423 -13.82 16.63 -0.15
C GLU A 423 -12.47 15.93 -0.18
N ASN A 424 -12.45 14.66 -0.61
CA ASN A 424 -11.25 13.84 -0.64
C ASN A 424 -11.03 13.33 -2.06
N ILE A 425 -9.85 13.62 -2.63
CA ILE A 425 -9.42 13.05 -3.90
C ILE A 425 -8.10 12.31 -3.76
N LYS A 426 -8.03 11.12 -4.35
CA LYS A 426 -6.81 10.34 -4.50
C LYS A 426 -6.56 10.04 -5.97
N ILE A 427 -5.41 10.50 -6.45
CA ILE A 427 -4.92 10.39 -7.83
C ILE A 427 -3.63 9.56 -7.79
N GLU A 428 -3.64 8.38 -8.39
CA GLU A 428 -2.49 7.47 -8.34
C GLU A 428 -2.19 6.81 -9.69
N GLY A 429 -1.03 6.18 -9.81
CA GLY A 429 -0.65 5.48 -11.04
C GLY A 429 0.04 6.37 -12.07
N GLY A 430 0.12 5.87 -13.31
CA GLY A 430 0.78 6.53 -14.43
C GLY A 430 -0.03 7.68 -15.04
N ILE A 431 -0.64 8.55 -14.23
CA ILE A 431 -1.40 9.72 -14.73
C ILE A 431 -0.39 10.85 -15.00
N PRO A 432 -0.32 11.39 -16.24
CA PRO A 432 0.52 12.52 -16.59
C PRO A 432 0.34 13.72 -15.65
N ARG A 433 1.40 14.51 -15.48
CA ARG A 433 1.40 15.66 -14.56
C ARG A 433 0.42 16.75 -14.98
N ASP A 434 0.32 17.04 -16.28
CA ASP A 434 -0.66 17.98 -16.83
C ASP A 434 -2.10 17.50 -16.59
N GLU A 435 -2.37 16.21 -16.79
CA GLU A 435 -3.68 15.63 -16.49
C GLU A 435 -4.02 15.70 -14.98
N LYS A 436 -3.06 15.42 -14.08
CA LYS A 436 -3.21 15.64 -12.62
C LYS A 436 -3.58 17.10 -12.31
N ARG A 437 -2.93 18.06 -12.97
CA ARG A 437 -3.23 19.49 -12.84
C ARG A 437 -4.65 19.82 -13.30
N GLU A 438 -5.04 19.36 -14.48
CA GLU A 438 -6.36 19.65 -15.05
C GLU A 438 -7.50 19.02 -14.23
N ILE A 439 -7.28 17.85 -13.61
CA ILE A 439 -8.24 17.29 -12.64
C ILE A 439 -8.49 18.27 -11.49
N LEU A 440 -7.42 18.84 -10.91
CA LEU A 440 -7.54 19.74 -9.76
C LEU A 440 -8.17 21.10 -10.15
N ARG A 441 -7.87 21.60 -11.36
CA ARG A 441 -8.55 22.79 -11.93
C ARG A 441 -10.03 22.52 -12.20
N ALA A 442 -10.37 21.35 -12.76
CA ALA A 442 -11.75 20.96 -13.01
C ALA A 442 -12.59 20.89 -11.72
N LEU A 443 -11.96 20.52 -10.61
CA LEU A 443 -12.58 20.44 -9.29
C LEU A 443 -12.77 21.79 -8.58
N HIS A 444 -12.55 22.94 -9.21
CA HIS A 444 -12.61 24.27 -8.58
C HIS A 444 -13.89 24.58 -7.76
N TRP A 445 -15.02 23.91 -8.01
CA TRP A 445 -16.24 24.05 -7.20
C TRP A 445 -16.26 23.18 -5.93
N CYS A 446 -15.36 22.22 -5.81
CA CYS A 446 -15.35 21.23 -4.73
C CYS A 446 -14.53 21.73 -3.53
N PRO A 447 -15.00 21.53 -2.28
CA PRO A 447 -14.28 21.93 -1.08
C PRO A 447 -13.23 20.88 -0.69
N LEU A 448 -12.17 20.76 -1.49
CA LEU A 448 -11.13 19.74 -1.27
C LEU A 448 -10.44 19.94 0.09
N LYS A 449 -10.61 18.99 1.00
CA LYS A 449 -9.94 18.90 2.30
C LYS A 449 -8.70 18.01 2.24
N LYS A 450 -8.73 16.97 1.42
CA LYS A 450 -7.64 16.00 1.29
C LYS A 450 -7.30 15.72 -0.16
N VAL A 451 -6.04 15.96 -0.52
CA VAL A 451 -5.50 15.66 -1.85
C VAL A 451 -4.34 14.68 -1.71
N VAL A 452 -4.47 13.51 -2.32
CA VAL A 452 -3.42 12.48 -2.34
C VAL A 452 -2.98 12.23 -3.77
N MET A 453 -1.72 12.50 -4.06
CA MET A 453 -1.08 12.21 -5.34
C MET A 453 0.04 11.20 -5.14
N ILE A 454 -0.02 10.08 -5.86
CA ILE A 454 0.98 9.00 -5.78
C ILE A 454 1.44 8.62 -7.18
N GLY A 455 2.70 8.89 -7.47
CA GLY A 455 3.35 8.60 -8.75
C GLY A 455 4.61 7.75 -8.59
N VAL A 456 5.21 7.39 -9.72
CA VAL A 456 6.62 6.93 -9.73
C VAL A 456 7.50 8.16 -9.58
N SER A 457 7.21 9.18 -10.40
CA SER A 457 7.81 10.50 -10.33
C SER A 457 7.11 11.40 -9.32
N PHE A 458 7.85 12.36 -8.78
CA PHE A 458 7.35 13.30 -7.78
C PHE A 458 6.27 14.21 -8.38
N PRO A 459 5.00 14.13 -7.92
CA PRO A 459 3.89 14.81 -8.60
C PRO A 459 4.02 16.34 -8.69
N ALA A 460 4.73 16.98 -7.75
CA ALA A 460 4.86 18.43 -7.72
C ALA A 460 5.84 19.01 -8.76
N GLY A 461 6.73 18.19 -9.33
CA GLY A 461 7.72 18.58 -10.33
C GLY A 461 9.10 17.99 -10.07
N ASN A 462 9.93 17.86 -11.10
CA ASN A 462 11.26 17.26 -11.02
C ASN A 462 12.30 18.23 -10.44
N THR A 463 12.84 17.92 -9.26
CA THR A 463 13.88 18.71 -8.62
C THR A 463 15.30 18.33 -9.04
N TRP A 464 15.50 17.24 -9.77
CA TRP A 464 16.85 16.72 -10.13
C TRP A 464 17.38 17.28 -11.44
N GLY A 465 16.60 18.10 -12.13
CA GLY A 465 16.91 18.62 -13.46
C GLY A 465 16.72 17.58 -14.56
N HIS A 466 16.92 18.01 -15.80
CA HIS A 466 16.81 17.16 -16.98
C HIS A 466 17.70 15.91 -16.84
N GLN A 467 17.14 14.73 -17.10
CA GLN A 467 17.81 13.42 -16.98
C GLN A 467 18.48 13.16 -15.62
N GLY A 468 18.01 13.85 -14.56
CA GLY A 468 18.54 13.73 -13.22
C GLY A 468 19.97 14.26 -13.04
N LEU A 469 20.46 15.14 -13.91
CA LEU A 469 21.84 15.63 -13.91
C LEU A 469 22.33 16.16 -12.55
N GLN A 470 21.48 16.88 -11.81
CA GLN A 470 21.86 17.44 -10.50
C GLN A 470 21.98 16.35 -9.43
N TRP A 471 21.19 15.30 -9.55
CA TRP A 471 21.27 14.13 -8.66
C TRP A 471 22.49 13.27 -9.01
N LYS A 472 22.80 13.04 -10.30
CA LYS A 472 23.99 12.27 -10.74
C LYS A 472 25.30 12.86 -10.20
N ALA A 473 25.35 14.18 -9.99
CA ALA A 473 26.49 14.86 -9.37
C ALA A 473 26.66 14.55 -7.87
N LEU A 474 25.58 14.20 -7.16
CA LEU A 474 25.58 13.91 -5.73
C LEU A 474 25.65 12.40 -5.43
N ASP A 475 25.16 11.57 -6.35
CA ASP A 475 25.13 10.11 -6.24
C ASP A 475 25.63 9.48 -7.56
N PRO A 476 26.97 9.45 -7.77
CA PRO A 476 27.56 8.92 -9.00
C PRO A 476 27.45 7.39 -9.12
N GLY A 477 27.03 6.71 -8.06
CA GLY A 477 26.97 5.26 -7.95
C GLY A 477 25.74 4.60 -8.54
N HIS A 478 24.71 5.38 -8.87
CA HIS A 478 23.52 4.84 -9.51
C HIS A 478 23.67 4.75 -11.03
N GLY A 479 23.11 3.67 -11.61
CA GLY A 479 23.07 3.44 -13.06
C GLY A 479 22.12 4.36 -13.82
N SER A 480 22.03 4.16 -15.14
CA SER A 480 21.29 4.96 -16.14
C SER A 480 19.76 4.91 -16.04
N GLU A 481 19.18 4.52 -14.90
CA GLU A 481 17.72 4.30 -14.73
C GLU A 481 16.88 5.61 -14.70
N ILE A 482 17.48 6.77 -14.96
CA ILE A 482 16.86 8.10 -14.72
C ILE A 482 16.81 8.97 -15.99
N ASP A 483 17.06 8.38 -17.16
CA ASP A 483 17.18 9.12 -18.41
C ASP A 483 15.83 9.66 -18.97
N ALA A 484 14.70 9.27 -18.37
CA ALA A 484 13.36 9.72 -18.76
C ALA A 484 12.86 10.98 -18.02
N LEU A 485 13.64 11.57 -17.10
CA LEU A 485 13.21 12.76 -16.35
C LEU A 485 13.26 14.05 -17.18
N GLU A 486 12.12 14.73 -17.33
CA GLU A 486 12.02 16.04 -17.96
C GLU A 486 12.56 17.17 -17.07
N GLY A 487 13.21 18.16 -17.67
CA GLY A 487 13.63 19.38 -16.95
C GLY A 487 12.45 20.33 -16.73
N GLU A 488 12.49 21.12 -15.65
CA GLU A 488 11.50 22.16 -15.40
C GLU A 488 11.88 23.48 -16.09
N ASP A 489 10.89 24.20 -16.62
CA ASP A 489 11.05 25.57 -17.12
C ASP A 489 11.12 26.55 -15.94
N LEU A 490 12.31 26.70 -15.35
CA LEU A 490 12.55 27.61 -14.24
C LEU A 490 12.17 29.06 -14.58
N ALA A 491 12.44 29.51 -15.81
CA ALA A 491 12.13 30.87 -16.23
C ALA A 491 10.62 31.10 -16.29
N GLY A 492 9.87 30.14 -16.85
CA GLY A 492 8.40 30.15 -16.87
C GLY A 492 7.78 30.10 -15.48
N ILE A 493 8.33 29.28 -14.57
CA ILE A 493 7.90 29.22 -13.17
C ILE A 493 8.13 30.57 -12.49
N LEU A 494 9.32 31.16 -12.60
CA LEU A 494 9.61 32.47 -12.00
C LEU A 494 8.75 33.59 -12.61
N ALA A 495 8.47 33.53 -13.91
CA ALA A 495 7.57 34.48 -14.57
C ALA A 495 6.12 34.32 -14.07
N SER A 496 5.67 33.10 -13.77
CA SER A 496 4.34 32.84 -13.22
C SER A 496 4.14 33.49 -11.84
N TYR A 497 5.16 33.46 -10.98
CA TYR A 497 5.10 34.13 -9.68
C TYR A 497 4.93 35.65 -9.80
N LYS A 498 5.54 36.28 -10.81
CA LYS A 498 5.36 37.72 -11.07
C LYS A 498 3.92 38.07 -11.48
N ARG A 499 3.18 37.13 -12.06
CA ARG A 499 1.78 37.32 -12.47
C ARG A 499 0.80 37.27 -11.27
N GLY A 500 1.23 36.76 -10.12
CA GLY A 500 0.42 36.67 -8.91
C GLY A 500 -0.53 35.47 -8.89
N VAL A 501 -1.22 35.31 -7.75
CA VAL A 501 -2.07 34.15 -7.40
C VAL A 501 -3.54 34.56 -7.32
N SER A 502 -4.08 35.18 -8.38
CA SER A 502 -5.50 35.61 -8.41
C SER A 502 -6.28 34.86 -9.47
N LEU A 503 -7.27 34.07 -9.05
CA LEU A 503 -8.22 33.44 -9.95
C LEU A 503 -9.29 34.47 -10.38
N PRO A 504 -9.66 34.55 -11.66
CA PRO A 504 -10.80 35.36 -12.10
C PRO A 504 -12.08 34.94 -11.38
N LEU A 505 -12.92 35.92 -11.00
CA LEU A 505 -14.20 35.66 -10.32
C LEU A 505 -15.19 34.86 -11.21
N ASP A 506 -15.02 34.95 -12.52
CA ASP A 506 -15.79 34.29 -13.57
C ASP A 506 -15.06 33.08 -14.17
N PHE A 507 -14.14 32.46 -13.42
CA PHE A 507 -13.39 31.29 -13.89
C PHE A 507 -14.33 30.21 -14.43
N ASN A 508 -14.20 29.92 -15.72
CA ASN A 508 -14.82 28.79 -16.37
C ASN A 508 -13.73 27.76 -16.72
N PHE A 509 -13.96 26.51 -16.34
CA PHE A 509 -13.00 25.46 -16.61
C PHE A 509 -12.99 25.09 -18.08
N GLU A 510 -11.83 25.27 -18.72
CA GLU A 510 -11.51 24.67 -20.01
C GLU A 510 -10.16 23.92 -19.87
N PRO A 511 -10.10 22.64 -20.28
CA PRO A 511 -8.91 21.84 -20.13
C PRO A 511 -7.81 22.35 -21.08
N VAL A 512 -6.62 22.57 -20.52
CA VAL A 512 -5.42 22.89 -21.30
C VAL A 512 -4.41 21.79 -21.03
N TYR A 513 -4.00 21.06 -22.06
CA TYR A 513 -3.03 19.97 -21.93
C TYR A 513 -1.62 20.43 -22.29
N GLY A 514 -0.62 19.68 -21.83
CA GLY A 514 0.78 20.08 -21.90
C GLY A 514 1.21 20.92 -20.71
N TRP A 515 2.49 21.26 -20.69
CA TRP A 515 3.10 22.08 -19.64
C TRP A 515 3.78 23.32 -20.24
N PRO A 516 3.00 24.32 -20.71
CA PRO A 516 3.57 25.57 -21.22
C PRO A 516 4.30 26.33 -20.10
N ALA A 517 4.89 27.50 -20.40
CA ALA A 517 5.54 28.36 -19.41
C ALA A 517 4.53 28.93 -18.37
N GLN A 518 4.21 28.11 -17.36
CA GLN A 518 3.18 28.35 -16.37
C GLN A 518 3.63 27.97 -14.96
N GLY A 519 2.73 28.22 -14.01
CA GLY A 519 2.93 27.89 -12.60
C GLY A 519 3.12 26.41 -12.32
N PRO A 520 3.87 26.06 -11.27
CA PRO A 520 4.00 24.67 -10.82
C PRO A 520 2.66 24.12 -10.33
N LEU A 521 2.58 22.79 -10.18
CA LEU A 521 1.35 22.13 -9.75
C LEU A 521 0.84 22.65 -8.40
N ILE A 522 1.75 22.87 -7.46
CA ILE A 522 1.41 23.36 -6.11
C ILE A 522 0.81 24.77 -6.17
N GLN A 523 1.28 25.63 -7.08
CA GLN A 523 0.67 26.94 -7.33
C GLN A 523 -0.74 26.80 -7.87
N THR A 524 -0.92 25.92 -8.86
CA THR A 524 -2.25 25.68 -9.45
C THR A 524 -3.23 25.17 -8.40
N MET A 525 -2.79 24.27 -7.52
CA MET A 525 -3.60 23.82 -6.40
C MET A 525 -3.90 24.95 -5.41
N ALA A 526 -2.92 25.80 -5.12
CA ALA A 526 -3.10 26.89 -4.19
C ALA A 526 -4.14 27.90 -4.69
N LEU A 527 -4.09 28.22 -5.99
CA LEU A 527 -5.05 29.09 -6.68
C LEU A 527 -6.52 28.68 -6.49
N HIS A 528 -6.78 27.36 -6.47
CA HIS A 528 -8.14 26.84 -6.43
C HIS A 528 -8.57 26.33 -5.05
N HIS A 529 -7.65 25.81 -4.23
CA HIS A 529 -7.98 24.94 -3.10
C HIS A 529 -7.21 25.22 -1.80
N ALA A 530 -6.28 26.20 -1.77
CA ALA A 530 -5.47 26.46 -0.58
C ALA A 530 -6.30 26.72 0.69
N SER A 531 -7.46 27.37 0.53
CA SER A 531 -8.34 27.75 1.62
C SER A 531 -9.10 26.58 2.24
N THR A 532 -9.15 25.40 1.61
CA THR A 532 -9.91 24.25 2.11
C THR A 532 -9.03 23.06 2.47
N ILE A 533 -7.85 22.93 1.87
CA ILE A 533 -6.99 21.77 2.04
C ILE A 533 -6.42 21.69 3.47
N GLU A 534 -6.67 20.56 4.11
CA GLU A 534 -6.16 20.21 5.45
C GLU A 534 -5.08 19.12 5.40
N GLU A 535 -5.12 18.24 4.40
CA GLU A 535 -4.13 17.17 4.21
C GLU A 535 -3.66 17.11 2.75
N LEU A 536 -2.34 17.18 2.56
CA LEU A 536 -1.70 17.06 1.26
C LEU A 536 -0.69 15.92 1.28
N LYS A 537 -0.82 14.96 0.36
CA LYS A 537 0.16 13.90 0.14
C LYS A 537 0.72 13.96 -1.28
N ILE A 538 2.04 14.11 -1.38
CA ILE A 538 2.80 14.18 -2.63
C ILE A 538 3.86 13.09 -2.56
N SER A 539 3.58 11.95 -3.19
CA SER A 539 4.41 10.75 -3.10
C SER A 539 4.89 10.34 -4.48
N GLY A 540 6.20 10.18 -4.63
CA GLY A 540 6.88 9.77 -5.86
C GLY A 540 8.37 9.95 -5.64
N ASN A 541 9.15 8.89 -5.83
CA ASN A 541 10.56 8.89 -5.41
C ASN A 541 11.46 9.53 -6.46
N THR A 542 11.14 9.37 -7.74
CA THR A 542 11.93 9.91 -8.84
C THR A 542 11.70 11.40 -8.99
N GLY A 543 12.76 12.22 -8.97
CA GLY A 543 12.65 13.68 -9.09
C GLY A 543 12.17 14.41 -7.84
N CYS A 544 12.08 13.75 -6.68
CA CYS A 544 11.66 14.41 -5.42
C CYS A 544 12.78 15.21 -4.76
N PRO A 545 12.47 16.19 -3.88
CA PRO A 545 13.49 17.02 -3.24
C PRO A 545 14.56 16.18 -2.54
N ILE A 546 15.82 16.57 -2.72
CA ILE A 546 16.96 15.89 -2.10
C ILE A 546 17.19 16.49 -0.72
N LEU A 547 17.08 15.66 0.32
CA LEU A 547 17.24 16.10 1.70
C LEU A 547 18.67 16.64 1.90
N SER A 548 18.76 17.84 2.47
CA SER A 548 19.98 18.64 2.68
C SER A 548 20.66 19.20 1.44
N PHE A 549 20.14 18.93 0.25
CA PHE A 549 20.72 19.38 -1.02
C PHE A 549 19.64 20.00 -1.91
N GLN A 550 19.16 21.18 -1.53
CA GLN A 550 18.15 21.87 -2.33
C GLN A 550 18.75 22.34 -3.66
N THR A 551 18.11 21.95 -4.74
CA THR A 551 18.45 22.44 -6.08
C THR A 551 17.78 23.79 -6.35
N PRO A 552 18.28 24.60 -7.31
CA PRO A 552 17.70 25.93 -7.58
C PRO A 552 16.19 25.93 -7.89
N ILE A 553 15.66 24.81 -8.40
CA ILE A 553 14.24 24.65 -8.74
C ILE A 553 13.38 24.22 -7.53
N THR A 554 13.97 23.68 -6.47
CA THR A 554 13.25 23.15 -5.30
C THR A 554 12.40 24.23 -4.62
N GLY A 555 12.98 25.39 -4.35
CA GLY A 555 12.26 26.51 -3.74
C GLY A 555 11.07 26.99 -4.61
N PRO A 556 11.30 27.31 -5.89
CA PRO A 556 10.23 27.65 -6.82
C PRO A 556 9.12 26.60 -6.99
N LEU A 557 9.35 25.31 -6.71
CA LEU A 557 8.30 24.28 -6.78
C LEU A 557 7.45 24.20 -5.50
N LEU A 558 8.04 24.47 -4.33
CA LEU A 558 7.40 24.28 -3.03
C LEU A 558 6.88 25.57 -2.40
N ASN A 559 7.27 26.74 -2.90
CA ASN A 559 6.98 28.03 -2.27
C ASN A 559 5.48 28.28 -1.99
N ASP A 560 4.59 27.83 -2.86
CA ASP A 560 3.14 28.04 -2.69
C ASP A 560 2.51 27.22 -1.56
N LEU A 561 3.24 26.26 -0.95
CA LEU A 561 2.80 25.60 0.29
C LEU A 561 2.54 26.61 1.43
N ARG A 562 3.10 27.82 1.33
CA ARG A 562 2.89 28.91 2.28
C ARG A 562 1.46 29.45 2.30
N HIS A 563 0.67 29.18 1.26
CA HIS A 563 -0.71 29.66 1.16
C HIS A 563 -1.74 28.74 1.83
N TYR A 564 -1.34 27.55 2.27
CA TYR A 564 -2.26 26.55 2.82
C TYR A 564 -2.44 26.75 4.32
N ASP A 565 -3.15 27.80 4.70
CA ASP A 565 -3.36 28.19 6.11
C ASP A 565 -4.16 27.16 6.93
N ASN A 566 -4.87 26.24 6.26
CA ASN A 566 -5.60 25.13 6.88
C ASN A 566 -4.83 23.80 6.89
N LEU A 567 -3.62 23.75 6.34
CA LEU A 567 -2.82 22.51 6.27
C LEU A 567 -2.46 22.00 7.67
N LYS A 568 -2.99 20.83 8.02
CA LYS A 568 -2.70 20.11 9.27
C LYS A 568 -1.65 19.02 9.03
N GLN A 569 -1.65 18.43 7.84
CA GLN A 569 -0.76 17.33 7.52
C GLN A 569 -0.18 17.41 6.11
N LEU A 570 1.14 17.32 5.99
CA LEU A 570 1.88 17.16 4.75
C LEU A 570 2.59 15.81 4.72
N ILE A 571 2.38 15.01 3.69
CA ILE A 571 3.17 13.80 3.42
C ILE A 571 3.95 14.00 2.14
N ILE A 572 5.27 13.90 2.20
CA ILE A 572 6.17 14.22 1.09
C ILE A 572 7.28 13.17 0.93
N SER A 573 7.53 12.73 -0.30
CA SER A 573 8.71 11.93 -0.64
C SER A 573 9.96 12.81 -0.64
N LEU A 574 11.05 12.32 -0.03
CA LEU A 574 12.36 12.96 -0.06
C LEU A 574 13.43 11.96 -0.43
N TRP A 575 14.38 12.38 -1.25
CA TRP A 575 15.53 11.56 -1.60
C TRP A 575 16.59 11.67 -0.50
N LEU A 576 17.04 10.53 0.00
CA LEU A 576 18.13 10.45 0.95
C LEU A 576 19.38 9.93 0.24
N VAL A 577 20.43 10.74 0.20
CA VAL A 577 21.71 10.34 -0.40
C VAL A 577 22.41 9.36 0.55
N THR A 578 22.64 8.13 0.07
CA THR A 578 23.29 7.06 0.84
C THR A 578 24.65 6.63 0.27
N TRP A 579 25.07 7.27 -0.82
CA TRP A 579 26.38 7.04 -1.42
C TRP A 579 27.49 7.61 -0.52
N TYR A 580 28.38 6.74 -0.06
CA TYR A 580 29.48 7.10 0.83
C TYR A 580 30.68 6.18 0.58
N GLU A 581 31.84 6.76 0.26
CA GLU A 581 33.08 6.01 -0.06
C GLU A 581 32.82 4.90 -1.10
N ASP A 582 32.37 5.32 -2.29
CA ASP A 582 32.16 4.48 -3.48
C ASP A 582 31.17 3.32 -3.34
N SER A 583 30.25 3.41 -2.38
CA SER A 583 29.20 2.40 -2.17
C SER A 583 27.93 2.97 -1.55
N HIS A 584 26.79 2.33 -1.81
CA HIS A 584 25.53 2.63 -1.11
C HIS A 584 25.53 1.98 0.26
N ARG A 585 25.20 2.75 1.29
CA ARG A 585 25.16 2.32 2.70
C ARG A 585 23.76 2.11 3.25
N ASP A 586 22.79 1.80 2.38
CA ASP A 586 21.38 1.61 2.74
C ASP A 586 21.21 0.62 3.90
N VAL A 587 21.93 -0.51 3.86
CA VAL A 587 21.82 -1.59 4.85
C VAL A 587 22.29 -1.12 6.22
N GLU A 588 23.44 -0.45 6.30
CA GLU A 588 24.00 0.07 7.55
C GLU A 588 23.14 1.19 8.13
N ILE A 589 22.57 2.06 7.28
CA ILE A 589 21.63 3.11 7.68
C ILE A 589 20.37 2.48 8.29
N ILE A 590 19.73 1.56 7.57
CA ILE A 590 18.51 0.87 8.02
C ILE A 590 18.78 0.13 9.33
N GLN A 591 19.89 -0.61 9.42
CA GLN A 591 20.25 -1.34 10.63
C GLN A 591 20.42 -0.39 11.82
N SER A 592 21.08 0.76 11.62
CA SER A 592 21.23 1.76 12.69
C SER A 592 19.88 2.26 13.23
N TRP A 593 18.87 2.40 12.36
CA TRP A 593 17.52 2.78 12.76
C TRP A 593 16.78 1.67 13.51
N LEU A 594 17.01 0.41 13.14
CA LEU A 594 16.43 -0.74 13.83
C LEU A 594 17.08 -0.95 15.20
N ASP A 595 18.40 -0.80 15.30
CA ASP A 595 19.16 -0.95 16.55
C ASP A 595 18.76 0.10 17.59
N THR A 596 18.46 1.32 17.15
CA THR A 596 17.94 2.40 18.01
C THR A 596 16.59 2.04 18.65
N ARG A 597 15.89 0.99 18.16
CA ARG A 597 14.56 0.57 18.62
C ARG A 597 14.57 -0.69 19.52
N SER A 598 15.70 -1.37 19.73
CA SER A 598 15.81 -2.64 20.48
C SER A 598 15.63 -2.46 22.02
N PRO A 599 15.26 -3.49 22.82
CA PRO A 599 14.04 -4.30 22.84
C PRO A 599 13.19 -4.11 24.13
N SER A 600 13.48 -3.13 25.00
CA SER A 600 12.60 -2.77 26.14
C SER A 600 11.49 -1.79 25.76
N SER A 601 11.59 -1.16 24.59
CA SER A 601 10.66 -0.13 24.14
C SER A 601 9.54 -0.72 23.29
N THR A 602 8.49 -1.21 23.94
CA THR A 602 7.16 -1.28 23.31
C THR A 602 6.47 0.08 23.27
N ALA A 603 7.15 1.14 23.74
CA ALA A 603 6.66 2.49 23.71
C ALA A 603 7.11 3.20 22.42
N LEU A 604 6.14 3.82 21.75
CA LEU A 604 6.34 4.95 20.86
C LEU A 604 7.19 5.99 21.61
N THR A 605 8.51 6.01 21.44
CA THR A 605 9.34 7.05 22.03
C THR A 605 9.09 8.32 21.24
N ILE A 606 8.07 9.08 21.64
CA ILE A 606 7.88 10.45 21.20
C ILE A 606 9.05 11.23 21.80
N VAL A 607 10.01 11.57 20.96
CA VAL A 607 11.14 12.40 21.39
C VAL A 607 10.68 13.85 21.31
N THR A 608 10.45 14.46 22.48
CA THR A 608 10.35 15.93 22.58
C THR A 608 11.77 16.47 22.68
N PRO A 609 12.27 17.20 21.66
CA PRO A 609 13.65 17.67 21.68
C PRO A 609 13.89 18.72 22.79
N PRO A 610 15.05 18.67 23.48
CA PRO A 610 15.45 19.73 24.41
C PRO A 610 15.91 20.96 23.60
N ALA A 611 14.95 21.81 23.22
CA ALA A 611 15.11 22.97 22.33
C ALA A 611 15.63 22.62 20.91
N SER A 612 15.14 23.32 19.89
CA SER A 612 15.77 23.25 18.57
C SER A 612 17.14 23.91 18.64
N PRO A 613 18.17 23.38 17.95
CA PRO A 613 19.46 24.05 17.89
C PRO A 613 19.25 25.49 17.38
N SER A 614 19.92 26.45 18.02
CA SER A 614 19.96 27.83 17.54
C SER A 614 20.42 27.85 16.08
N ARG A 615 19.85 28.76 15.26
CA ARG A 615 20.32 28.97 13.87
C ARG A 615 21.83 28.97 13.84
N ASP A 616 22.42 28.27 12.86
CA ASP A 616 23.86 28.27 12.63
C ASP A 616 24.36 29.72 12.62
N HIS A 617 24.94 30.16 13.73
CA HIS A 617 25.80 31.32 13.71
C HIS A 617 27.04 30.86 12.94
N PRO A 618 27.53 31.63 11.95
CA PRO A 618 28.82 31.34 11.36
C PRO A 618 29.82 31.32 12.51
N VAL A 619 30.31 30.14 12.86
CA VAL A 619 31.39 30.01 13.81
C VAL A 619 32.56 30.73 13.16
N ASP A 620 33.00 31.83 13.77
CA ASP A 620 34.13 32.60 13.29
C ASP A 620 35.31 31.63 13.09
N PRO A 621 35.87 31.50 11.88
CA PRO A 621 37.04 30.65 11.61
C PRO A 621 38.23 30.97 12.52
N ALA A 622 38.22 32.10 13.23
CA ALA A 622 39.23 32.50 14.21
C ALA A 622 39.08 31.87 15.60
N GLN A 623 38.00 31.15 15.93
CA GLN A 623 37.86 30.41 17.20
C GLN A 623 38.28 28.93 17.06
N PHE A 624 39.49 28.70 16.57
CA PHE A 624 40.16 27.41 16.78
C PHE A 624 40.76 27.36 18.20
N PRO A 625 40.79 26.19 18.87
CA PRO A 625 41.61 26.01 20.06
C PRO A 625 43.07 26.39 19.74
N ASN A 626 43.70 27.16 20.61
CA ASN A 626 45.07 27.64 20.44
C ASN A 626 46.04 26.45 20.41
N PHE A 627 46.48 26.02 19.22
CA PHE A 627 47.42 24.90 19.02
C PHE A 627 48.89 25.27 19.27
N ASN A 628 49.18 26.46 19.82
CA ASN A 628 50.56 26.91 20.09
C ASN A 628 51.24 26.23 21.30
N ASN A 629 50.81 25.03 21.70
CA ASN A 629 51.51 24.23 22.71
C ASN A 629 52.34 23.14 22.01
N PRO A 630 53.67 23.33 21.84
CA PRO A 630 54.54 22.39 21.11
C PRO A 630 54.70 21.01 21.78
N HIS A 631 54.09 20.79 22.95
CA HIS A 631 54.10 19.51 23.66
C HIS A 631 52.83 18.66 23.50
N VAL A 632 51.85 19.11 22.71
CA VAL A 632 50.65 18.31 22.38
C VAL A 632 50.69 17.96 20.91
N ALA A 633 51.44 16.92 20.56
CA ALA A 633 51.26 16.27 19.27
C ALA A 633 49.79 15.80 19.19
N PRO A 634 48.99 16.22 18.20
CA PRO A 634 47.63 15.71 18.05
C PRO A 634 47.74 14.20 17.89
N ARG A 635 47.21 13.46 18.87
CA ARG A 635 47.04 12.02 18.72
C ARG A 635 46.25 11.80 17.43
N THR A 636 46.82 11.06 16.48
CA THR A 636 46.12 10.55 15.32
C THR A 636 45.02 9.61 15.81
N GLN A 637 43.86 10.17 16.16
CA GLN A 637 42.65 9.39 16.33
C GLN A 637 42.15 9.03 14.94
N GLU A 638 42.22 7.74 14.60
CA GLU A 638 41.47 7.19 13.47
C GLU A 638 39.98 7.34 13.79
N PHE A 639 39.38 8.44 13.33
CA PHE A 639 37.94 8.64 13.43
C PHE A 639 37.25 7.74 12.42
N ASN A 640 36.36 6.87 12.88
CA ASN A 640 35.44 6.17 12.00
C ASN A 640 34.44 7.21 11.43
N ARG A 641 34.79 7.76 10.25
CA ARG A 641 34.02 8.81 9.57
C ARG A 641 32.60 8.37 9.26
N TRP A 642 32.39 7.09 8.94
CA TRP A 642 31.07 6.52 8.72
C TRP A 642 30.22 6.50 10.00
N ALA A 643 30.79 6.11 11.15
CA ALA A 643 30.07 6.16 12.42
C ALA A 643 29.66 7.59 12.81
N VAL A 644 30.49 8.58 12.49
CA VAL A 644 30.13 10.00 12.64
C VAL A 644 28.99 10.38 11.70
N ALA A 645 29.06 9.97 10.43
CA ALA A 645 28.00 10.22 9.45
C ALA A 645 26.66 9.58 9.88
N LEU A 646 26.66 8.33 10.34
CA LEU A 646 25.48 7.66 10.87
C LEU A 646 24.82 8.48 12.00
N LYS A 647 25.61 8.98 12.94
CA LYS A 647 25.08 9.78 14.06
C LYS A 647 24.62 11.18 13.65
N THR A 648 25.37 11.87 12.80
CA THR A 648 25.15 13.30 12.49
C THR A 648 24.26 13.55 11.27
N GLN A 649 24.07 12.53 10.43
CA GLN A 649 23.33 12.65 9.18
C GLN A 649 22.12 11.74 9.09
N PHE A 650 22.22 10.52 9.60
CA PHE A 650 21.21 9.49 9.42
C PHE A 650 20.44 9.16 10.69
N SER A 651 20.85 9.66 11.86
CA SER A 651 20.08 9.43 13.09
C SER A 651 18.67 10.03 12.97
N PRO A 652 17.65 9.41 13.60
CA PRO A 652 16.28 9.94 13.67
C PRO A 652 16.17 11.45 13.91
N SER A 653 16.90 11.95 14.91
CA SER A 653 16.88 13.37 15.27
C SER A 653 17.55 14.24 14.20
N ALA A 654 18.70 13.83 13.67
CA ALA A 654 19.38 14.55 12.60
C ALA A 654 18.48 14.68 11.35
N LEU A 655 17.79 13.60 10.99
CA LEU A 655 16.81 13.62 9.88
C LEU A 655 15.65 14.56 10.18
N ALA A 656 15.09 14.53 11.40
CA ALA A 656 13.97 15.39 11.77
C ALA A 656 14.32 16.88 11.64
N TYR A 657 15.49 17.30 12.16
CA TYR A 657 15.95 18.68 12.03
C TYR A 657 16.22 19.09 10.58
N ARG A 658 16.80 18.19 9.77
CA ARG A 658 17.04 18.46 8.34
C ARG A 658 15.75 18.59 7.57
N VAL A 659 14.78 17.70 7.81
CA VAL A 659 13.45 17.79 7.20
C VAL A 659 12.77 19.10 7.59
N ALA A 660 12.84 19.50 8.86
CA ALA A 660 12.26 20.76 9.32
C ALA A 660 12.95 21.98 8.68
N ARG A 661 14.28 21.99 8.58
CA ARG A 661 15.04 23.04 7.91
C ARG A 661 14.68 23.15 6.43
N ASP A 662 14.50 22.01 5.75
CA ASP A 662 14.30 22.00 4.31
C ASP A 662 12.83 22.23 3.91
N ILE A 663 11.87 21.83 4.74
CA ILE A 663 10.42 21.93 4.45
C ILE A 663 9.74 23.07 5.21
N GLY A 664 10.13 23.32 6.45
CA GLY A 664 9.52 24.35 7.32
C GLY A 664 9.40 25.73 6.67
N PRO A 665 10.44 26.24 5.97
CA PRO A 665 10.37 27.51 5.28
C PRO A 665 9.27 27.62 4.23
N TYR A 666 8.76 26.50 3.70
CA TYR A 666 7.69 26.46 2.71
C TYR A 666 6.30 26.30 3.33
N LEU A 667 6.18 25.99 4.61
CA LEU A 667 4.88 25.85 5.29
C LEU A 667 4.30 27.22 5.66
N SER A 668 2.96 27.33 5.60
CA SER A 668 2.23 28.54 6.04
C SER A 668 2.62 28.92 7.48
N PRO A 669 2.96 30.21 7.73
CA PRO A 669 3.16 30.71 9.09
C PRO A 669 1.93 30.50 9.98
N VAL A 670 0.73 30.78 9.45
CA VAL A 670 -0.55 30.59 10.16
C VAL A 670 -0.74 29.12 10.54
N ALA A 671 -0.39 28.21 9.62
CA ALA A 671 -0.48 26.78 9.89
C ALA A 671 0.48 26.30 10.98
N LYS A 672 1.70 26.86 11.02
CA LYS A 672 2.74 26.54 12.00
C LYS A 672 2.46 27.10 13.40
N GLU A 673 1.74 28.22 13.49
CA GLU A 673 1.36 28.85 14.76
C GLU A 673 0.24 28.10 15.50
N ARG A 674 -0.49 27.20 14.83
CA ARG A 674 -1.53 26.40 15.48
C ARG A 674 -0.96 25.50 16.59
N PRO A 675 -1.73 25.21 17.65
CA PRO A 675 -1.33 24.24 18.66
C PRO A 675 -0.94 22.89 18.03
N GLY A 676 0.30 22.45 18.28
CA GLY A 676 0.85 21.23 17.70
C GLY A 676 1.39 21.38 16.26
N GLY A 677 1.45 22.60 15.71
CA GLY A 677 2.05 22.90 14.41
C GLY A 677 1.47 22.10 13.23
N VAL A 678 2.28 21.92 12.19
CA VAL A 678 1.95 21.09 11.02
C VAL A 678 2.60 19.72 11.17
N LYS A 679 1.83 18.64 11.01
CA LYS A 679 2.37 17.29 10.96
C LYS A 679 2.98 17.03 9.59
N VAL A 680 4.30 16.84 9.53
CA VAL A 680 5.02 16.46 8.32
C VAL A 680 5.39 14.99 8.40
N ARG A 681 5.17 14.25 7.32
CA ARG A 681 5.66 12.89 7.11
C ARG A 681 6.61 12.89 5.93
N ALA A 682 7.91 12.75 6.21
CA ALA A 682 8.92 12.56 5.19
C ALA A 682 9.09 11.06 4.89
N SER A 683 8.92 10.67 3.62
CA SER A 683 9.08 9.29 3.16
C SER A 683 10.38 9.15 2.37
N PHE A 684 11.23 8.21 2.79
CA PHE A 684 12.50 7.85 2.14
C PHE A 684 12.38 6.45 1.54
N CYS A 685 13.01 6.20 0.39
CA CYS A 685 13.01 4.90 -0.26
C CYS A 685 14.42 4.32 -0.25
N LEU A 686 14.62 3.22 0.50
CA LEU A 686 15.93 2.63 0.76
C LEU A 686 15.84 1.11 0.71
N GLY A 687 16.95 0.44 0.38
CA GLY A 687 17.04 -1.00 0.57
C GLY A 687 18.25 -1.65 -0.10
N ALA A 688 18.52 -2.88 0.34
CA ALA A 688 19.61 -3.70 -0.17
C ALA A 688 19.48 -3.95 -1.68
N LYS A 689 20.62 -3.91 -2.37
CA LYS A 689 20.78 -4.36 -3.77
C LYS A 689 21.41 -5.75 -3.75
N LEU A 690 20.87 -6.67 -4.54
CA LEU A 690 21.40 -8.03 -4.73
C LEU A 690 21.30 -8.35 -6.21
N ASP A 691 22.40 -8.66 -6.89
CA ASP A 691 22.54 -8.96 -8.32
C ASP A 691 21.25 -8.91 -9.16
N GLY A 692 20.95 -7.74 -9.74
CA GLY A 692 19.77 -7.52 -10.60
C GLY A 692 18.44 -7.35 -9.88
N ARG A 693 18.41 -7.33 -8.54
CA ARG A 693 17.23 -7.11 -7.69
C ARG A 693 17.50 -6.03 -6.64
N SER A 694 16.44 -5.31 -6.25
CA SER A 694 16.51 -4.34 -5.16
C SER A 694 15.33 -4.48 -4.22
N ALA A 695 15.61 -4.58 -2.92
CA ALA A 695 14.64 -4.70 -1.84
C ALA A 695 14.18 -3.32 -1.32
N LYS A 696 14.04 -2.32 -2.20
CA LYS A 696 13.63 -0.97 -1.79
C LYS A 696 12.29 -1.01 -1.05
N ASN A 697 12.24 -0.33 0.09
CA ASN A 697 11.06 -0.10 0.90
C ASN A 697 10.98 1.36 1.35
N ASN A 698 9.77 1.80 1.67
CA ASN A 698 9.55 3.15 2.18
C ASN A 698 9.72 3.18 3.70
N PHE A 699 10.51 4.14 4.17
CA PHE A 699 10.70 4.47 5.57
C PHE A 699 10.19 5.88 5.82
N ASP A 700 9.27 6.04 6.77
CA ASP A 700 8.67 7.34 7.04
C ASP A 700 9.09 7.89 8.40
N LEU A 701 9.45 9.16 8.40
CA LEU A 701 9.70 9.97 9.58
C LEU A 701 8.51 10.93 9.77
N ASP A 702 7.76 10.73 10.84
CA ASP A 702 6.71 11.65 11.28
C ASP A 702 7.32 12.72 12.18
N LEU A 703 7.02 14.00 11.96
CA LEU A 703 7.45 15.11 12.81
C LEU A 703 6.39 16.21 12.85
N ARG A 704 6.41 17.06 13.89
CA ARG A 704 5.62 18.29 13.94
C ARG A 704 6.53 19.50 13.83
N ILE A 705 6.19 20.40 12.91
CA ILE A 705 6.90 21.66 12.69
C ILE A 705 6.03 22.81 13.19
N GLY A 706 6.53 23.53 14.19
CA GLY A 706 5.89 24.71 14.78
C GLY A 706 6.43 26.02 14.23
N SER A 707 6.08 27.13 14.90
CA SER A 707 6.57 28.47 14.57
C SER A 707 8.10 28.52 14.48
N ALA A 708 8.60 29.37 13.58
CA ALA A 708 10.03 29.50 13.28
C ALA A 708 10.73 28.17 12.90
N ASP A 709 9.98 27.22 12.32
CA ASP A 709 10.45 25.93 11.83
C ASP A 709 10.97 24.99 12.93
N GLN A 710 10.53 25.21 14.17
CA GLN A 710 10.90 24.41 15.33
C GLN A 710 10.36 22.97 15.21
N VAL A 711 11.20 21.97 15.48
CA VAL A 711 10.76 20.59 15.65
C VAL A 711 10.12 20.45 17.03
N LEU A 712 8.83 20.12 17.08
CA LEU A 712 8.08 19.96 18.34
C LEU A 712 8.11 18.51 18.83
N GLU A 713 7.98 17.56 17.92
CA GLU A 713 8.08 16.12 18.19
C GLU A 713 8.47 15.39 16.89
N PHE A 714 9.05 14.20 17.02
CA PHE A 714 9.23 13.29 15.88
C PHE A 714 9.19 11.81 16.29
N VAL A 715 8.85 10.94 15.34
CA VAL A 715 8.81 9.48 15.45
C VAL A 715 9.29 8.85 14.14
N GLY A 716 10.29 7.97 14.23
CA GLY A 716 10.85 7.22 13.11
C GLY A 716 12.28 7.59 12.75
N PRO A 717 12.81 7.22 11.57
CA PRO A 717 12.10 6.61 10.44
C PRO A 717 11.50 5.24 10.77
N ARG A 718 10.46 4.80 10.06
CA ARG A 718 9.76 3.52 10.27
C ARG A 718 9.28 2.94 8.95
N GLU A 719 9.49 1.66 8.75
CA GLU A 719 8.94 0.89 7.64
C GLU A 719 7.39 0.92 7.66
N GLU A 720 6.77 0.71 6.49
CA GLU A 720 5.30 0.69 6.38
C GLU A 720 4.65 -0.43 7.21
N GLU A 721 5.36 -1.55 7.38
CA GLU A 721 4.85 -2.75 8.05
C GLU A 721 5.08 -2.78 9.57
N GLU A 722 5.72 -1.74 10.14
CA GLU A 722 5.94 -1.63 11.58
C GLU A 722 4.58 -1.72 12.31
N LYS A 723 4.49 -2.59 13.32
CA LYS A 723 3.21 -3.01 13.93
C LYS A 723 2.33 -1.83 14.34
N GLY A 724 2.86 -0.87 15.09
CA GLY A 724 2.10 0.29 15.56
C GLY A 724 1.55 1.12 14.41
N ARG A 725 2.42 1.46 13.44
CA ARG A 725 2.04 2.19 12.25
C ARG A 725 1.04 1.47 11.36
N TRP A 726 1.18 0.15 11.22
CA TRP A 726 0.26 -0.65 10.45
C TRP A 726 -1.15 -0.61 11.05
N TRP A 727 -1.27 -0.73 12.38
CA TRP A 727 -2.54 -0.57 13.09
C TRP A 727 -3.13 0.82 12.94
N ASP A 728 -2.33 1.88 13.17
CA ASP A 728 -2.76 3.26 12.94
C ASP A 728 -3.31 3.44 11.52
N LYS A 729 -2.61 2.87 10.53
CA LYS A 729 -3.01 2.94 9.12
C LYS A 729 -4.29 2.15 8.85
N LEU A 730 -4.54 1.05 9.54
CA LEU A 730 -5.78 0.28 9.38
C LEU A 730 -6.97 0.97 10.04
N GLU A 731 -6.78 1.53 11.24
CA GLU A 731 -7.84 2.20 12.00
C GLU A 731 -8.19 3.58 11.42
N ALA A 732 -7.19 4.37 11.03
CA ALA A 732 -7.37 5.75 10.56
C ALA A 732 -7.70 5.87 9.07
N ARG A 733 -7.88 4.75 8.37
CA ARG A 733 -8.17 4.68 6.94
C ARG A 733 -9.60 5.20 6.66
N ARG A 734 -9.82 6.52 6.74
CA ARG A 734 -11.12 7.19 6.47
C ARG A 734 -11.70 6.92 5.08
N TRP A 735 -10.88 6.49 4.14
CA TRP A 735 -11.31 6.07 2.80
C TRP A 735 -11.98 4.68 2.78
N PHE A 736 -12.27 4.09 3.95
CA PHE A 736 -12.67 2.69 4.11
C PHE A 736 -13.75 2.47 5.18
#